data_AF-A0AAD1MBP8-F1
#
_entry.id   AF-A0AAD1MBP8-F1
#
_cell.length_a   1.000
_cell.length_b   1.000
_cell.length_c   1.000
_cell.angle_alpha   90.00
_cell.angle_beta   90.00
_cell.angle_gamma   90.00
#
_symmetry.space_group_name_H-M   'P 1'
#
loop_
_entity.id
_entity.type
_entity.pdbx_description
1 polymer ?
#
loop_
_entity_poly.entity_id
_entity_poly.type
_entity_poly.pdbx_seq_one_letter_code
_entity_poly.pdbx_strand_id
1 'polypeptide(L)'
;MKASAHIGRVGGLAIALGIGAALASSTAVAWADSDDSGGTRPAASSARGHAAGPSAPRATKPAPKSVPKRSTTTQKVTSAVAKSTARAAAADPKEPVKSAELALATVVGALETSAPQSRSARAAAAEPVAAVTTTNASAVAHISAPTNLTAVFQQLVYTPLHVIVQAWIASEIGRQVDDFINSAAGSYVIGNGADGTDANHNGGAGGWLLGDGGAGWNSTEAGVAGGAGGRAGALGNGGAGGTGGAGADGGAGGAGGQLMGVGGAGGNAGAAVVGAVGGRGGAGGDATGLIFGVGGHGGVGGDGTDGGRGGNGGNGATFLGSGGDGGNAGKSGVGGASVGLPALGGAGGSAGWLGNHGAVGNSGAQAAAAPATGSVPPLSQIGTWLTNGAGQAVLLHGVNEVYKLAPYEPSASGFDEQDAQFLADNGFNVVRLGVIWAGVEPQPGVINTAYLDSIKATVQMLADHGIYTVIDMHQDLYSGTFYGEGAPEWASDGGGRPNKNSGFPGNYYVNGALGHAWDAFWGNADAPNNIGLLDNYALSWQHVASYFAGNSAVIGYDIMNEPFPGSNYPVALLGGSFFVAQQLTPMYNQVTAAIRSVDGTTPLYLEPPNPAVTEVPTLLGIPVALLGRVADPNYVLAFHNYCGPIGGALCTKIANTLAVQAENYSKHHNVPAMMNEFGATSDIATLTKEMRSGDRYFMSWAEWAYTGAGDITGSPDVEGLVYDPTKPPVGDNVNTGNLLTLASPYPQLVSGTPKSWSFTNGTFTFGYSTAKVDGSGTFAEGALTTISVPAVEFPNGYQVTVTGGHVVSADNAAQLVVASDSGATTVNVVVSPAP
;
A
#
# COMPACT_ATOMS: atom_id res chain seq x y z
N MET A 1 -27.44 7.27 16.65
CA MET A 1 -27.99 6.89 17.98
C MET A 1 -26.84 6.74 18.98
N LYS A 2 -27.08 6.84 20.30
CA LYS A 2 -26.16 6.55 21.45
C LYS A 2 -24.63 6.53 21.23
N ALA A 3 -24.01 7.55 20.61
CA ALA A 3 -22.55 7.64 20.46
C ALA A 3 -21.80 7.52 21.81
N SER A 4 -22.33 8.14 22.86
CA SER A 4 -21.78 8.14 24.23
C SER A 4 -21.62 6.73 24.85
N ALA A 5 -22.36 5.72 24.36
CA ALA A 5 -22.25 4.35 24.85
C ALA A 5 -21.07 3.57 24.25
N HIS A 6 -20.50 4.04 23.14
CA HIS A 6 -19.33 3.44 22.50
C HIS A 6 -18.03 3.97 23.11
N ILE A 7 -17.94 5.28 23.38
CA ILE A 7 -16.75 5.93 23.96
C ILE A 7 -16.31 5.24 25.27
N GLY A 8 -17.25 4.95 26.18
CA GLY A 8 -16.96 4.25 27.44
C GLY A 8 -16.57 2.78 27.28
N ARG A 9 -16.85 2.14 26.13
CA ARG A 9 -16.38 0.79 25.80
C ARG A 9 -15.00 0.80 25.15
N VAL A 10 -14.74 1.75 24.26
CA VAL A 10 -13.43 1.94 23.62
C VAL A 10 -12.34 2.20 24.67
N GLY A 11 -12.60 3.06 25.66
CA GLY A 11 -11.65 3.32 26.75
C GLY A 11 -11.29 2.07 27.59
N GLY A 12 -12.26 1.17 27.81
CA GLY A 12 -11.99 -0.10 28.51
C GLY A 12 -11.27 -1.13 27.63
N LEU A 13 -11.60 -1.18 26.33
CA LEU A 13 -10.98 -2.12 25.38
C LEU A 13 -9.52 -1.74 25.08
N ALA A 14 -9.21 -0.45 24.96
CA ALA A 14 -7.83 0.03 24.77
C ALA A 14 -6.92 -0.39 25.94
N ILE A 15 -7.42 -0.41 27.19
CA ILE A 15 -6.67 -0.88 28.35
C ILE A 15 -6.42 -2.40 28.28
N ALA A 16 -7.37 -3.19 27.75
CA ALA A 16 -7.21 -4.63 27.56
C ALA A 16 -6.24 -5.01 26.42
N LEU A 17 -6.00 -4.09 25.48
CA LEU A 17 -5.07 -4.23 24.35
C LEU A 17 -3.69 -3.58 24.62
N GLY A 18 -3.36 -3.24 25.86
CA GLY A 18 -2.11 -2.56 26.22
C GLY A 18 -2.03 -1.06 25.85
N ILE A 19 -2.69 -0.63 24.77
CA ILE A 19 -2.77 0.77 24.28
C ILE A 19 -3.10 1.76 25.42
N GLY A 20 -4.00 1.38 26.32
CA GLY A 20 -4.43 2.19 27.45
C GLY A 20 -3.37 2.43 28.52
N ALA A 21 -2.35 1.57 28.65
CA ALA A 21 -1.25 1.78 29.59
C ALA A 21 -0.34 2.94 29.15
N ALA A 22 -0.04 3.03 27.86
CA ALA A 22 0.70 4.15 27.29
C ALA A 22 -0.06 5.48 27.49
N LEU A 23 -1.36 5.49 27.19
CA LEU A 23 -2.23 6.66 27.35
C LEU A 23 -2.46 7.08 28.81
N ALA A 24 -2.44 6.13 29.76
CA ALA A 24 -2.57 6.42 31.19
C ALA A 24 -1.29 7.02 31.81
N SER A 25 -0.11 6.82 31.20
CA SER A 25 1.17 7.31 31.73
C SER A 25 1.36 8.84 31.60
N SER A 26 0.60 9.52 30.73
CA SER A 26 0.72 10.96 30.48
C SER A 26 -0.21 11.78 31.39
N THR A 27 -0.02 11.69 32.71
CA THR A 27 -0.66 12.62 33.64
C THR A 27 0.04 13.98 33.63
N ALA A 28 -0.74 15.05 33.61
CA ALA A 28 -0.19 16.41 33.62
C ALA A 28 0.39 16.75 35.01
N VAL A 29 1.69 17.03 35.07
CA VAL A 29 2.36 17.50 36.29
C VAL A 29 2.50 19.03 36.22
N ALA A 30 1.78 19.72 37.10
CA ALA A 30 1.97 21.15 37.33
C ALA A 30 3.20 21.42 38.20
N TRP A 31 3.80 22.61 38.06
CA TRP A 31 4.95 23.05 38.85
C TRP A 31 4.67 23.12 40.36
N ALA A 32 5.62 22.64 41.16
CA ALA A 32 5.83 23.02 42.56
C ALA A 32 7.30 22.78 42.96
N ASP A 33 7.94 23.74 43.61
CA ASP A 33 9.32 23.63 44.12
C ASP A 33 9.42 22.83 45.43
N SER A 34 10.58 22.22 45.68
CA SER A 34 11.10 21.82 47.01
C SER A 34 12.62 21.58 46.94
N ASP A 35 13.37 22.01 47.94
CA ASP A 35 14.84 22.17 47.89
C ASP A 35 15.69 20.96 48.32
N ASP A 36 16.98 21.02 47.93
CA ASP A 36 18.20 20.42 48.52
C ASP A 36 18.26 18.90 48.82
N SER A 37 19.31 18.18 48.36
CA SER A 37 20.64 18.32 49.00
C SER A 37 21.80 17.57 48.30
N GLY A 38 22.95 18.26 48.17
CA GLY A 38 24.34 17.74 48.24
C GLY A 38 24.87 16.71 47.21
N GLY A 39 25.93 17.04 46.44
CA GLY A 39 26.53 16.05 45.49
C GLY A 39 27.91 16.28 44.82
N THR A 40 28.67 17.35 45.11
CA THR A 40 30.09 17.59 44.68
C THR A 40 30.51 17.64 43.18
N ARG A 41 31.30 18.68 42.86
CA ARG A 41 32.01 19.02 41.59
C ARG A 41 33.34 18.25 41.41
N PRO A 42 34.16 18.39 40.31
CA PRO A 42 34.24 19.45 39.26
C PRO A 42 34.21 18.94 37.78
N ALA A 43 34.01 19.72 36.70
CA ALA A 43 34.05 21.16 36.34
C ALA A 43 35.28 21.62 35.50
N ALA A 44 35.02 22.15 34.29
CA ALA A 44 35.93 22.92 33.42
C ALA A 44 35.11 24.04 32.72
N SER A 45 35.73 25.15 32.24
CA SER A 45 34.96 26.40 32.04
C SER A 45 35.50 27.44 31.03
N SER A 46 34.60 28.05 30.26
CA SER A 46 34.62 29.48 29.81
C SER A 46 33.21 29.90 29.33
N ALA A 47 32.54 31.00 29.73
CA ALA A 47 32.91 32.43 29.92
C ALA A 47 33.01 33.19 28.57
N ARG A 48 32.35 34.32 28.25
CA ARG A 48 31.39 35.30 28.87
C ARG A 48 30.57 35.99 27.72
N GLY A 49 29.50 36.80 27.89
CA GLY A 49 28.67 37.19 29.05
C GLY A 49 28.00 38.59 28.93
N HIS A 50 26.91 38.83 29.70
CA HIS A 50 26.27 40.13 30.09
C HIS A 50 25.33 40.87 29.07
N ALA A 51 24.42 41.82 29.42
CA ALA A 51 23.53 42.11 30.59
C ALA A 51 22.74 43.45 30.34
N ALA A 52 21.76 43.95 31.13
CA ALA A 52 20.49 43.40 31.65
C ALA A 52 19.59 44.49 32.36
N GLY A 53 18.28 44.57 32.08
CA GLY A 53 17.25 45.33 32.86
C GLY A 53 17.15 46.87 32.63
N PRO A 54 16.22 47.63 33.29
CA PRO A 54 15.19 47.25 34.30
C PRO A 54 13.73 47.69 33.96
N SER A 55 12.85 48.01 34.95
CA SER A 55 11.39 47.73 34.91
C SER A 55 10.39 48.79 35.46
N ALA A 56 9.14 48.80 34.93
CA ALA A 56 7.83 49.18 35.58
C ALA A 56 7.60 50.67 36.04
N PRO A 57 6.38 51.16 36.50
CA PRO A 57 5.09 50.48 36.82
C PRO A 57 3.70 51.18 36.53
N ARG A 58 2.64 50.34 36.39
CA ARG A 58 1.22 50.35 36.92
C ARG A 58 0.24 51.59 36.94
N ALA A 59 -1.06 51.27 36.73
CA ALA A 59 -2.34 51.95 37.16
C ALA A 59 -2.93 53.08 36.27
N THR A 60 -4.25 53.40 36.17
CA THR A 60 -5.52 52.93 36.82
C THR A 60 -6.79 53.14 35.93
N LYS A 61 -7.97 52.59 36.30
CA LYS A 61 -9.31 52.77 35.66
C LYS A 61 -10.11 53.96 36.25
N PRO A 62 -11.10 54.55 35.52
CA PRO A 62 -12.52 54.25 35.80
C PRO A 62 -13.49 54.32 34.57
N ALA A 63 -14.78 54.01 34.81
CA ALA A 63 -15.96 54.23 33.91
C ALA A 63 -17.16 54.70 34.77
N PRO A 64 -18.28 55.23 34.23
CA PRO A 64 -19.52 54.39 34.12
C PRO A 64 -20.67 54.83 33.15
N LYS A 65 -21.66 53.93 32.96
CA LYS A 65 -23.10 54.15 32.57
C LYS A 65 -23.41 54.60 31.11
N SER A 66 -24.56 54.29 30.47
CA SER A 66 -25.76 53.46 30.83
C SER A 66 -26.56 52.97 29.58
N VAL A 67 -27.51 52.04 29.71
CA VAL A 67 -28.09 51.17 28.64
C VAL A 67 -29.63 51.06 28.70
N PRO A 68 -30.41 51.15 27.58
CA PRO A 68 -31.37 50.05 27.24
C PRO A 68 -31.88 49.89 25.76
N LYS A 69 -32.32 48.64 25.43
CA LYS A 69 -33.52 48.20 24.63
C LYS A 69 -33.62 48.24 23.06
N ARG A 70 -33.76 47.00 22.48
CA ARG A 70 -34.90 46.38 21.72
C ARG A 70 -35.81 47.23 20.76
N SER A 71 -36.41 46.71 19.66
CA SER A 71 -36.32 45.41 18.92
C SER A 71 -37.20 45.34 17.62
N THR A 72 -37.06 44.25 16.83
CA THR A 72 -38.08 43.50 16.01
C THR A 72 -38.72 44.03 14.70
N THR A 73 -38.29 43.44 13.55
CA THR A 73 -39.06 42.66 12.51
C THR A 73 -40.21 43.27 11.65
N THR A 74 -40.25 43.03 10.31
CA THR A 74 -41.18 42.10 9.55
C THR A 74 -41.55 42.45 8.06
N GLN A 75 -41.32 41.49 7.12
CA GLN A 75 -42.00 41.10 5.85
C GLN A 75 -42.17 41.92 4.52
N LYS A 76 -41.82 41.21 3.41
CA LYS A 76 -42.54 40.89 2.12
C LYS A 76 -43.45 41.89 1.38
N VAL A 77 -43.28 41.95 0.04
CA VAL A 77 -44.35 41.84 -1.01
C VAL A 77 -43.80 41.05 -2.24
N THR A 78 -44.67 40.43 -3.05
CA THR A 78 -44.35 39.72 -4.32
C THR A 78 -45.40 40.00 -5.41
N SER A 79 -45.00 40.20 -6.68
CA SER A 79 -45.86 40.06 -7.90
C SER A 79 -45.01 40.04 -9.18
N ALA A 80 -45.57 39.67 -10.35
CA ALA A 80 -44.78 39.37 -11.56
C ALA A 80 -45.54 39.53 -12.92
N VAL A 81 -44.75 39.52 -14.01
CA VAL A 81 -45.08 39.29 -15.44
C VAL A 81 -45.81 40.38 -16.25
N ALA A 82 -45.17 40.79 -17.36
CA ALA A 82 -45.80 41.22 -18.62
C ALA A 82 -44.87 40.89 -19.82
N LYS A 83 -45.40 40.77 -21.06
CA LYS A 83 -44.64 40.48 -22.29
C LYS A 83 -45.03 41.39 -23.46
N SER A 84 -44.06 42.11 -24.04
CA SER A 84 -44.15 42.88 -25.31
C SER A 84 -42.78 43.51 -25.65
N THR A 85 -42.37 43.81 -26.89
CA THR A 85 -42.72 43.31 -28.25
C THR A 85 -41.49 43.54 -29.18
N ALA A 86 -41.39 42.85 -30.33
CA ALA A 86 -40.17 42.84 -31.16
C ALA A 86 -40.06 43.98 -32.21
N ARG A 87 -38.89 44.62 -32.29
CA ARG A 87 -38.29 45.19 -33.52
C ARG A 87 -36.76 45.33 -33.37
N ALA A 88 -36.04 45.63 -34.46
CA ALA A 88 -34.61 45.31 -34.59
C ALA A 88 -33.66 46.50 -34.77
N ALA A 89 -32.36 46.19 -34.63
CA ALA A 89 -31.17 46.89 -35.14
C ALA A 89 -30.66 48.17 -34.42
N ALA A 90 -29.68 47.96 -33.53
CA ALA A 90 -28.44 48.75 -33.41
C ALA A 90 -27.36 47.90 -32.71
N ALA A 91 -26.08 48.16 -32.95
CA ALA A 91 -24.97 47.53 -32.22
C ALA A 91 -24.51 48.45 -31.07
N ASP A 92 -24.18 47.85 -29.91
CA ASP A 92 -23.84 48.54 -28.67
C ASP A 92 -22.78 47.68 -27.92
N PRO A 93 -21.63 48.24 -27.47
CA PRO A 93 -20.49 47.44 -27.03
C PRO A 93 -20.67 46.86 -25.62
N LYS A 94 -21.30 45.68 -25.53
CA LYS A 94 -21.58 44.94 -24.28
C LYS A 94 -21.32 43.44 -24.42
N GLU A 95 -20.07 43.06 -24.67
CA GLU A 95 -19.64 41.65 -24.79
C GLU A 95 -18.39 41.37 -23.96
N PRO A 96 -18.56 41.22 -22.63
CA PRO A 96 -17.95 40.07 -21.95
C PRO A 96 -19.00 39.06 -21.46
N VAL A 97 -20.17 39.54 -21.06
CA VAL A 97 -21.22 38.75 -20.38
C VAL A 97 -21.71 37.60 -21.25
N LYS A 98 -21.94 37.82 -22.55
CA LYS A 98 -22.43 36.80 -23.48
C LYS A 98 -21.48 35.61 -23.61
N SER A 99 -20.17 35.81 -23.51
CA SER A 99 -19.19 34.72 -23.61
C SER A 99 -19.24 33.81 -22.39
N ALA A 100 -19.42 34.39 -21.21
CA ALA A 100 -19.65 33.64 -19.97
C ALA A 100 -21.03 32.95 -19.99
N GLU A 101 -22.08 33.61 -20.47
CA GLU A 101 -23.40 32.98 -20.67
C GLU A 101 -23.35 31.83 -21.68
N LEU A 102 -22.59 31.96 -22.78
CA LEU A 102 -22.46 30.91 -23.79
C LEU A 102 -21.66 29.70 -23.27
N ALA A 103 -20.59 29.93 -22.51
CA ALA A 103 -19.85 28.86 -21.84
C ALA A 103 -20.73 28.15 -20.79
N LEU A 104 -21.44 28.91 -19.94
CA LEU A 104 -22.34 28.38 -18.94
C LEU A 104 -23.53 27.62 -19.57
N ALA A 105 -24.11 28.13 -20.66
CA ALA A 105 -25.17 27.46 -21.42
C ALA A 105 -24.66 26.18 -22.11
N THR A 106 -23.40 26.13 -22.53
CA THR A 106 -22.78 24.91 -23.08
C THR A 106 -22.64 23.83 -21.99
N VAL A 107 -22.21 24.21 -20.79
CA VAL A 107 -22.10 23.28 -19.63
C VAL A 107 -23.49 22.82 -19.17
N VAL A 108 -24.47 23.74 -19.06
CA VAL A 108 -25.86 23.38 -18.69
C VAL A 108 -26.51 22.50 -19.76
N GLY A 109 -26.30 22.79 -21.05
CA GLY A 109 -26.80 21.98 -22.16
C GLY A 109 -26.23 20.55 -22.16
N ALA A 110 -24.97 20.37 -21.78
CA ALA A 110 -24.41 19.04 -21.56
C ALA A 110 -25.10 18.33 -20.38
N LEU A 111 -25.27 19.01 -19.24
CA LEU A 111 -25.91 18.47 -18.03
C LEU A 111 -27.37 18.04 -18.26
N GLU A 112 -28.17 18.80 -19.02
CA GLU A 112 -29.58 18.45 -19.29
C GLU A 112 -29.74 17.14 -20.08
N THR A 113 -28.73 16.72 -20.86
CA THR A 113 -28.76 15.42 -21.57
C THR A 113 -28.53 14.20 -20.67
N SER A 114 -28.07 14.38 -19.43
CA SER A 114 -27.72 13.30 -18.51
C SER A 114 -28.89 12.78 -17.62
N ALA A 115 -30.08 13.39 -17.73
CA ALA A 115 -31.23 13.04 -16.90
C ALA A 115 -32.05 11.85 -17.48
N PRO A 116 -32.21 10.71 -16.76
CA PRO A 116 -32.90 9.54 -17.29
C PRO A 116 -34.43 9.72 -17.34
N GLN A 117 -34.97 10.06 -18.53
CA GLN A 117 -36.42 10.13 -18.74
C GLN A 117 -37.05 8.74 -18.96
N SER A 118 -37.55 8.13 -17.88
CA SER A 118 -38.29 6.87 -17.94
C SER A 118 -39.75 7.06 -18.41
N ARG A 119 -40.09 6.65 -19.64
CA ARG A 119 -41.49 6.41 -20.07
C ARG A 119 -41.62 5.15 -20.93
N SER A 120 -42.76 4.46 -20.76
CA SER A 120 -42.97 3.09 -21.27
C SER A 120 -43.73 3.03 -22.61
N ALA A 121 -43.14 2.29 -23.54
CA ALA A 121 -43.70 1.50 -24.64
C ALA A 121 -45.14 1.75 -25.18
N ARG A 122 -45.23 1.81 -26.52
CA ARG A 122 -46.08 0.86 -27.27
C ARG A 122 -45.54 0.63 -28.69
N ALA A 123 -45.75 -0.56 -29.25
CA ALA A 123 -45.27 -0.96 -30.57
C ALA A 123 -46.39 -1.00 -31.63
N ALA A 124 -46.03 -0.73 -32.88
CA ALA A 124 -46.74 -1.08 -34.11
C ALA A 124 -45.71 -1.14 -35.26
N ALA A 125 -45.91 -1.98 -36.27
CA ALA A 125 -44.91 -2.26 -37.31
C ALA A 125 -45.40 -1.92 -38.73
N ALA A 126 -44.49 -1.42 -39.57
CA ALA A 126 -44.56 -1.46 -41.03
C ALA A 126 -43.18 -1.19 -41.67
N GLU A 127 -42.88 -1.89 -42.76
CA GLU A 127 -41.78 -1.65 -43.70
C GLU A 127 -42.37 -1.73 -45.13
N PRO A 128 -41.66 -1.37 -46.23
CA PRO A 128 -40.32 -0.76 -46.33
C PRO A 128 -40.30 0.55 -47.18
N VAL A 129 -39.10 1.09 -47.49
CA VAL A 129 -38.61 1.42 -48.87
C VAL A 129 -37.30 2.25 -48.84
N ALA A 130 -36.23 1.64 -49.38
CA ALA A 130 -35.02 2.15 -50.06
C ALA A 130 -34.29 3.49 -49.71
N ALA A 131 -32.98 3.34 -49.44
CA ALA A 131 -31.84 4.25 -49.73
C ALA A 131 -31.74 5.59 -48.95
N VAL A 132 -30.56 6.13 -48.59
CA VAL A 132 -29.16 5.99 -49.10
C VAL A 132 -28.15 5.86 -47.94
N THR A 133 -26.98 5.26 -48.18
CA THR A 133 -25.87 5.13 -47.21
C THR A 133 -25.04 6.40 -47.00
N THR A 134 -24.95 6.87 -45.75
CA THR A 134 -23.83 7.69 -45.23
C THR A 134 -23.50 7.29 -43.80
N THR A 135 -22.37 6.59 -43.58
CA THR A 135 -21.97 6.07 -42.27
C THR A 135 -21.21 7.10 -41.43
N ASN A 136 -21.94 8.05 -40.84
CA ASN A 136 -21.42 8.82 -39.70
C ASN A 136 -21.64 8.01 -38.41
N ALA A 137 -20.64 7.21 -38.03
CA ALA A 137 -20.59 6.57 -36.73
C ALA A 137 -20.25 7.62 -35.66
N SER A 138 -21.25 8.34 -35.16
CA SER A 138 -21.08 9.29 -34.06
C SER A 138 -20.57 8.59 -32.82
N ALA A 139 -19.30 8.81 -32.48
CA ALA A 139 -18.72 8.38 -31.22
C ALA A 139 -19.37 9.15 -30.07
N VAL A 140 -20.42 8.57 -29.47
CA VAL A 140 -20.99 9.07 -28.22
C VAL A 140 -19.94 8.82 -27.13
N ALA A 141 -19.22 9.87 -26.76
CA ALA A 141 -18.28 9.81 -25.66
C ALA A 141 -19.03 9.42 -24.38
N HIS A 142 -18.67 8.27 -23.79
CA HIS A 142 -19.18 7.88 -22.49
C HIS A 142 -18.64 8.86 -21.45
N ILE A 143 -19.47 9.83 -21.05
CA ILE A 143 -19.19 10.69 -19.90
C ILE A 143 -19.21 9.79 -18.66
N SER A 144 -18.04 9.36 -18.21
CA SER A 144 -17.91 8.60 -16.97
C SER A 144 -18.36 9.47 -15.80
N ALA A 145 -19.13 8.88 -14.88
CA ALA A 145 -19.54 9.59 -13.67
C ALA A 145 -18.31 10.00 -12.83
N PRO A 146 -18.35 11.15 -12.12
CA PRO A 146 -17.26 11.56 -11.24
C PRO A 146 -16.93 10.48 -10.21
N THR A 147 -15.66 10.08 -10.14
CA THR A 147 -15.21 8.91 -9.36
C THR A 147 -15.15 9.15 -7.85
N ASN A 148 -15.10 10.42 -7.42
CA ASN A 148 -15.10 10.84 -6.02
C ASN A 148 -15.65 12.28 -5.87
N LEU A 149 -15.78 12.76 -4.63
CA LEU A 149 -16.30 14.11 -4.35
C LEU A 149 -15.36 15.24 -4.81
N THR A 150 -14.04 15.01 -4.85
CA THR A 150 -13.07 15.96 -5.41
C THR A 150 -13.31 16.19 -6.90
N ALA A 151 -13.57 15.14 -7.67
CA ALA A 151 -13.91 15.25 -9.10
C ALA A 151 -15.24 15.98 -9.33
N VAL A 152 -16.25 15.77 -8.47
CA VAL A 152 -17.51 16.54 -8.48
C VAL A 152 -17.23 18.03 -8.25
N PHE A 153 -16.42 18.37 -7.24
CA PHE A 153 -16.06 19.75 -6.93
C PHE A 153 -15.23 20.39 -8.06
N GLN A 154 -14.30 19.64 -8.65
CA GLN A 154 -13.49 20.11 -9.78
C GLN A 154 -14.38 20.50 -10.97
N GLN A 155 -15.33 19.65 -11.35
CA GLN A 155 -16.20 19.87 -12.51
C GLN A 155 -17.27 20.96 -12.26
N LEU A 156 -17.87 21.01 -11.07
CA LEU A 156 -19.02 21.88 -10.79
C LEU A 156 -18.66 23.22 -10.13
N VAL A 157 -17.48 23.34 -9.50
CA VAL A 157 -17.08 24.54 -8.75
C VAL A 157 -15.76 25.11 -9.28
N TYR A 158 -14.69 24.30 -9.30
CA TYR A 158 -13.36 24.83 -9.64
C TYR A 158 -13.24 25.23 -11.11
N THR A 159 -13.55 24.32 -12.04
CA THR A 159 -13.36 24.55 -13.48
C THR A 159 -14.18 25.73 -14.01
N PRO A 160 -15.48 25.92 -13.64
CA PRO A 160 -16.24 27.10 -14.04
C PRO A 160 -15.66 28.41 -13.46
N LEU A 161 -15.20 28.40 -12.20
CA LEU A 161 -14.60 29.56 -11.56
C LEU A 161 -13.25 29.94 -12.19
N HIS A 162 -12.41 28.93 -12.47
CA HIS A 162 -11.14 29.10 -13.17
C HIS A 162 -11.32 29.69 -14.57
N VAL A 163 -12.26 29.16 -15.36
CA VAL A 163 -12.59 29.69 -16.70
C VAL A 163 -13.06 31.15 -16.63
N ILE A 164 -13.83 31.54 -15.61
CA ILE A 164 -14.26 32.94 -15.42
C ILE A 164 -13.07 33.86 -15.08
N VAL A 165 -12.16 33.41 -14.22
CA VAL A 165 -10.94 34.17 -13.86
C VAL A 165 -10.00 34.31 -15.05
N GLN A 166 -9.81 33.25 -15.83
CA GLN A 166 -8.99 33.29 -17.04
C GLN A 166 -9.61 34.17 -18.13
N ALA A 167 -10.94 34.14 -18.29
CA ALA A 167 -11.65 35.04 -19.19
C ALA A 167 -11.56 36.52 -18.75
N TRP A 168 -11.45 36.81 -17.45
CA TRP A 168 -11.16 38.16 -16.94
C TRP A 168 -9.75 38.60 -17.31
N ILE A 169 -8.71 37.84 -16.91
CA ILE A 169 -7.29 38.15 -17.13
C ILE A 169 -6.97 38.34 -18.62
N ALA A 170 -7.57 37.52 -19.49
CA ALA A 170 -7.39 37.62 -20.95
C ALA A 170 -8.18 38.79 -21.60
N SER A 171 -9.11 39.43 -20.89
CA SER A 171 -9.94 40.51 -21.44
C SER A 171 -9.21 41.86 -21.44
N GLU A 172 -9.61 42.74 -22.37
CA GLU A 172 -9.03 44.09 -22.46
C GLU A 172 -9.34 44.96 -21.24
N ILE A 173 -10.55 44.85 -20.68
CA ILE A 173 -10.95 45.56 -19.47
C ILE A 173 -10.23 44.98 -18.25
N GLY A 174 -10.08 43.65 -18.19
CA GLY A 174 -9.33 42.96 -17.14
C GLY A 174 -7.90 43.45 -17.07
N ARG A 175 -7.14 43.35 -18.17
CA ARG A 175 -5.76 43.88 -18.26
C ARG A 175 -5.63 45.30 -17.71
N GLN A 176 -6.46 46.25 -18.15
CA GLN A 176 -6.37 47.64 -17.71
C GLN A 176 -6.64 47.82 -16.20
N VAL A 177 -7.49 46.98 -15.62
CA VAL A 177 -7.78 46.99 -14.17
C VAL A 177 -6.69 46.24 -13.39
N ASP A 178 -6.22 45.12 -13.90
CA ASP A 178 -5.21 44.26 -13.28
C ASP A 178 -3.84 44.95 -13.29
N ASP A 179 -3.45 45.63 -14.37
CA ASP A 179 -2.27 46.50 -14.45
C ASP A 179 -2.33 47.63 -13.41
N PHE A 180 -3.50 48.25 -13.22
CA PHE A 180 -3.69 49.27 -12.19
C PHE A 180 -3.57 48.67 -10.78
N ILE A 181 -4.17 47.50 -10.52
CA ILE A 181 -4.08 46.78 -9.23
C ILE A 181 -2.61 46.41 -8.94
N ASN A 182 -1.92 45.82 -9.91
CA ASN A 182 -0.52 45.42 -9.80
C ASN A 182 0.40 46.64 -9.53
N SER A 183 0.20 47.74 -10.28
CA SER A 183 0.94 48.98 -10.10
C SER A 183 0.63 49.67 -8.76
N ALA A 184 -0.61 49.62 -8.28
CA ALA A 184 -1.01 50.22 -7.00
C ALA A 184 -0.55 49.39 -5.79
N ALA A 185 -0.47 48.07 -5.94
CA ALA A 185 0.02 47.13 -4.92
C ALA A 185 1.56 46.95 -4.95
N GLY A 186 2.25 47.51 -5.95
CA GLY A 186 3.70 47.36 -6.12
C GLY A 186 4.17 45.90 -6.28
N SER A 187 3.28 45.01 -6.73
CA SER A 187 3.51 43.56 -6.79
C SER A 187 2.62 42.91 -7.86
N TYR A 188 2.96 41.69 -8.28
CA TYR A 188 2.17 40.93 -9.25
C TYR A 188 1.03 40.21 -8.52
N VAL A 189 -0.14 40.84 -8.46
CA VAL A 189 -1.34 40.39 -7.72
C VAL A 189 -2.24 39.54 -8.62
N ILE A 190 -2.51 40.01 -9.84
CA ILE A 190 -3.41 39.38 -10.81
C ILE A 190 -2.70 39.28 -12.17
N GLY A 191 -2.77 38.11 -12.79
CA GLY A 191 -2.24 37.83 -14.12
C GLY A 191 -1.56 36.47 -14.20
N ASN A 192 -1.47 35.89 -15.40
CA ASN A 192 -0.77 34.62 -15.58
C ASN A 192 0.75 34.84 -15.65
N GLY A 193 1.52 33.81 -15.28
CA GLY A 193 2.95 33.80 -15.49
C GLY A 193 3.31 33.76 -16.97
N ALA A 194 4.44 34.37 -17.35
CA ALA A 194 4.95 34.30 -18.71
C ALA A 194 5.51 32.89 -19.01
N ASP A 195 5.26 32.37 -20.21
CA ASP A 195 5.82 31.09 -20.64
C ASP A 195 7.35 31.14 -20.78
N GLY A 196 7.98 29.99 -20.55
CA GLY A 196 9.41 29.78 -20.72
C GLY A 196 9.84 29.89 -22.19
N THR A 197 11.09 30.32 -22.37
CA THR A 197 11.71 30.51 -23.69
C THR A 197 13.12 29.93 -23.71
N ASP A 198 13.69 29.75 -24.89
CA ASP A 198 15.10 29.40 -25.12
C ASP A 198 16.09 30.28 -24.30
N ALA A 199 15.77 31.56 -24.10
CA ALA A 199 16.60 32.48 -23.30
C ALA A 199 16.34 32.42 -21.77
N ASN A 200 15.26 31.76 -21.34
CA ASN A 200 14.89 31.57 -19.93
C ASN A 200 13.86 30.42 -19.85
N HIS A 201 14.33 29.19 -19.63
CA HIS A 201 13.50 28.00 -19.87
C HIS A 201 12.28 27.90 -18.94
N ASN A 202 12.36 28.46 -17.73
CA ASN A 202 11.35 28.26 -16.70
C ASN A 202 10.17 29.23 -16.86
N GLY A 203 8.95 28.69 -16.71
CA GLY A 203 7.72 29.48 -16.68
C GLY A 203 7.65 30.39 -15.45
N GLY A 204 7.19 31.62 -15.65
CA GLY A 204 6.99 32.59 -14.59
C GLY A 204 5.86 32.19 -13.64
N ALA A 205 5.90 32.68 -12.40
CA ALA A 205 4.79 32.52 -11.46
C ALA A 205 3.60 33.40 -11.85
N GLY A 206 2.38 32.92 -11.61
CA GLY A 206 1.15 33.72 -11.68
C GLY A 206 1.09 34.79 -10.58
N GLY A 207 0.18 35.74 -10.74
CA GLY A 207 -0.13 36.77 -9.75
C GLY A 207 -0.59 36.14 -8.44
N TRP A 208 -0.08 36.62 -7.30
CA TRP A 208 -0.21 35.90 -6.02
C TRP A 208 -1.65 35.72 -5.53
N LEU A 209 -2.63 36.47 -6.05
CA LEU A 209 -4.05 36.31 -5.75
C LEU A 209 -4.74 35.44 -6.83
N LEU A 210 -4.70 35.88 -8.08
CA LEU A 210 -5.36 35.23 -9.23
C LEU A 210 -4.38 35.08 -10.39
N GLY A 211 -4.13 33.86 -10.82
CA GLY A 211 -3.26 33.61 -11.97
C GLY A 211 -2.75 32.19 -12.06
N ASP A 212 -2.69 31.69 -13.29
CA ASP A 212 -2.02 30.44 -13.61
C ASP A 212 -0.51 30.69 -13.76
N GLY A 213 0.30 29.65 -13.54
CA GLY A 213 1.73 29.71 -13.87
C GLY A 213 1.98 29.55 -15.37
N GLY A 214 3.04 30.18 -15.88
CA GLY A 214 3.46 30.01 -17.27
C GLY A 214 4.00 28.60 -17.53
N ALA A 215 3.85 28.08 -18.74
CA ALA A 215 4.43 26.81 -19.13
C ALA A 215 5.97 26.86 -19.17
N GLY A 216 6.62 25.74 -18.91
CA GLY A 216 8.05 25.56 -19.13
C GLY A 216 8.39 25.39 -20.61
N TRP A 217 9.59 25.80 -21.00
CA TRP A 217 10.06 25.72 -22.39
C TRP A 217 10.29 24.27 -22.84
N ASN A 218 9.73 23.93 -24.00
CA ASN A 218 9.97 22.66 -24.69
C ASN A 218 11.33 22.73 -25.40
N SER A 219 12.32 22.02 -24.86
CA SER A 219 13.64 21.92 -25.47
C SER A 219 13.59 21.12 -26.77
N THR A 220 14.38 21.56 -27.75
CA THR A 220 14.66 20.79 -28.98
C THR A 220 16.15 20.45 -29.12
N GLU A 221 16.99 20.82 -28.14
CA GLU A 221 18.42 20.62 -28.16
C GLU A 221 18.84 19.36 -27.37
N ALA A 222 19.68 18.53 -27.97
CA ALA A 222 20.13 17.29 -27.34
C ALA A 222 20.92 17.56 -26.05
N GLY A 223 20.61 16.84 -24.97
CA GLY A 223 21.19 17.05 -23.64
C GLY A 223 20.63 18.25 -22.87
N VAL A 224 19.75 19.07 -23.46
CA VAL A 224 19.14 20.23 -22.78
C VAL A 224 17.76 19.85 -22.23
N ALA A 225 17.62 19.90 -20.91
CA ALA A 225 16.39 19.57 -20.20
C ALA A 225 15.26 20.60 -20.46
N GLY A 226 14.02 20.12 -20.35
CA GLY A 226 12.83 20.97 -20.45
C GLY A 226 12.70 21.94 -19.28
N GLY A 227 12.13 23.11 -19.52
CA GLY A 227 11.93 24.12 -18.49
C GLY A 227 10.90 23.71 -17.43
N ALA A 228 11.10 24.13 -16.19
CA ALA A 228 10.09 23.94 -15.14
C ALA A 228 8.87 24.86 -15.35
N GLY A 229 7.68 24.36 -15.06
CA GLY A 229 6.44 25.12 -15.09
C GLY A 229 6.32 26.09 -13.91
N GLY A 230 5.69 27.24 -14.14
CA GLY A 230 5.46 28.26 -13.13
C GLY A 230 4.40 27.86 -12.10
N ARG A 231 4.52 28.34 -10.86
CA ARG A 231 3.47 28.18 -9.83
C ARG A 231 2.31 29.17 -10.02
N ALA A 232 1.11 28.75 -9.61
CA ALA A 232 -0.08 29.60 -9.54
C ALA A 232 -0.06 30.58 -8.34
N GLY A 233 -1.07 31.44 -8.29
CA GLY A 233 -1.39 32.31 -7.15
C GLY A 233 -2.14 31.61 -6.00
N ALA A 234 -3.06 32.32 -5.35
CA ALA A 234 -4.01 31.71 -4.42
C ALA A 234 -5.08 30.90 -5.17
N LEU A 235 -5.54 31.39 -6.34
CA LEU A 235 -6.37 30.62 -7.26
C LEU A 235 -5.78 30.63 -8.68
N GLY A 236 -5.54 29.43 -9.20
CA GLY A 236 -5.03 29.19 -10.54
C GLY A 236 -4.44 27.78 -10.68
N ASN A 237 -4.09 27.41 -11.91
CA ASN A 237 -3.38 26.17 -12.22
C ASN A 237 -1.88 26.39 -12.32
N GLY A 238 -1.09 25.40 -11.93
CA GLY A 238 0.33 25.39 -12.21
C GLY A 238 0.60 25.23 -13.72
N GLY A 239 1.63 25.90 -14.22
CA GLY A 239 2.07 25.74 -15.60
C GLY A 239 2.64 24.35 -15.84
N ALA A 240 2.43 23.78 -17.04
CA ALA A 240 3.02 22.50 -17.41
C ALA A 240 4.56 22.62 -17.51
N GLY A 241 5.28 21.56 -17.16
CA GLY A 241 6.71 21.42 -17.43
C GLY A 241 6.97 21.18 -18.91
N GLY A 242 8.05 21.74 -19.43
CA GLY A 242 8.44 21.60 -20.83
C GLY A 242 9.10 20.26 -21.14
N THR A 243 9.05 19.82 -22.40
CA THR A 243 9.70 18.57 -22.83
C THR A 243 11.22 18.69 -22.85
N GLY A 244 11.91 17.61 -22.49
CA GLY A 244 13.37 17.49 -22.67
C GLY A 244 13.75 17.23 -24.12
N GLY A 245 14.89 17.77 -24.55
CA GLY A 245 15.52 17.40 -25.82
C GLY A 245 16.15 16.01 -25.76
N ALA A 246 16.67 15.49 -26.86
CA ALA A 246 17.15 14.10 -26.95
C ALA A 246 18.17 13.75 -25.84
N GLY A 247 17.91 12.68 -25.10
CA GLY A 247 18.69 12.23 -23.94
C GLY A 247 18.58 13.09 -22.68
N ALA A 248 17.65 14.05 -22.62
CA ALA A 248 17.51 14.99 -21.51
C ALA A 248 16.17 14.90 -20.79
N ASP A 249 16.17 15.29 -19.52
CA ASP A 249 15.02 15.22 -18.62
C ASP A 249 13.91 16.21 -18.99
N GLY A 250 12.66 15.83 -18.71
CA GLY A 250 11.52 16.73 -18.80
C GLY A 250 11.44 17.66 -17.59
N GLY A 251 10.97 18.90 -17.80
CA GLY A 251 10.83 19.88 -16.72
C GLY A 251 9.72 19.50 -15.74
N ALA A 252 9.89 19.85 -14.46
CA ALA A 252 8.84 19.64 -13.46
C ALA A 252 7.62 20.55 -13.73
N GLY A 253 6.43 20.07 -13.42
CA GLY A 253 5.19 20.85 -13.44
C GLY A 253 5.11 21.84 -12.28
N GLY A 254 4.52 23.01 -12.52
CA GLY A 254 4.38 24.05 -11.51
C GLY A 254 3.29 23.75 -10.48
N ALA A 255 3.43 24.29 -9.27
CA ALA A 255 2.45 24.09 -8.20
C ALA A 255 1.11 24.81 -8.46
N GLY A 256 0.01 24.16 -8.11
CA GLY A 256 -1.35 24.70 -8.16
C GLY A 256 -1.66 25.71 -7.05
N GLY A 257 -2.79 26.40 -7.17
CA GLY A 257 -3.16 27.53 -6.32
C GLY A 257 -3.33 27.22 -4.83
N GLN A 258 -2.79 28.09 -3.96
CA GLN A 258 -2.70 27.89 -2.50
C GLN A 258 -4.05 27.79 -1.77
N LEU A 259 -5.14 28.30 -2.36
CA LEU A 259 -6.50 28.14 -1.87
C LEU A 259 -7.24 27.06 -2.67
N MET A 260 -7.20 27.16 -4.00
CA MET A 260 -7.77 26.21 -4.95
C MET A 260 -6.97 26.18 -6.27
N GLY A 261 -6.56 24.99 -6.74
CA GLY A 261 -5.88 24.87 -8.03
C GLY A 261 -5.61 23.44 -8.51
N VAL A 262 -5.26 23.28 -9.78
CA VAL A 262 -4.70 22.03 -10.32
C VAL A 262 -3.19 22.22 -10.52
N GLY A 263 -2.39 21.19 -10.22
CA GLY A 263 -0.95 21.19 -10.48
C GLY A 263 -0.65 21.06 -11.98
N GLY A 264 0.44 21.69 -12.43
CA GLY A 264 0.90 21.53 -13.81
C GLY A 264 1.39 20.12 -14.07
N ALA A 265 1.11 19.56 -15.25
CA ALA A 265 1.69 18.27 -15.65
C ALA A 265 3.21 18.39 -15.80
N GLY A 266 3.95 17.33 -15.45
CA GLY A 266 5.38 17.22 -15.72
C GLY A 266 5.67 17.01 -17.21
N GLY A 267 6.79 17.57 -17.68
CA GLY A 267 7.22 17.44 -19.06
C GLY A 267 7.72 16.03 -19.40
N ASN A 268 7.47 15.57 -20.62
CA ASN A 268 8.04 14.32 -21.11
C ASN A 268 9.55 14.49 -21.39
N ALA A 269 10.33 13.45 -21.14
CA ALA A 269 11.76 13.45 -21.44
C ALA A 269 12.06 13.15 -22.91
N GLY A 270 13.28 13.46 -23.34
CA GLY A 270 13.76 13.03 -24.65
C GLY A 270 14.26 11.59 -24.65
N ALA A 271 13.92 10.83 -25.69
CA ALA A 271 14.52 9.54 -25.97
C ALA A 271 16.04 9.65 -26.14
N ALA A 272 16.75 8.59 -25.78
CA ALA A 272 18.21 8.54 -25.72
C ALA A 272 18.90 8.76 -27.07
N VAL A 273 20.16 9.20 -27.00
CA VAL A 273 21.11 8.96 -28.09
C VAL A 273 21.53 7.48 -28.11
N VAL A 274 21.98 6.98 -29.26
CA VAL A 274 22.36 5.56 -29.45
C VAL A 274 23.39 5.13 -28.39
N GLY A 275 23.09 4.04 -27.67
CA GLY A 275 23.91 3.49 -26.61
C GLY A 275 23.79 4.16 -25.24
N ALA A 276 22.78 5.01 -25.00
CA ALA A 276 22.54 5.67 -23.71
C ALA A 276 21.16 5.36 -23.10
N VAL A 277 21.04 5.68 -21.80
CA VAL A 277 19.77 5.70 -21.06
C VAL A 277 18.93 6.91 -21.52
N GLY A 278 17.60 6.80 -21.49
CA GLY A 278 16.70 7.91 -21.82
C GLY A 278 16.55 8.91 -20.67
N GLY A 279 16.12 10.14 -20.97
CA GLY A 279 15.88 11.16 -19.94
C GLY A 279 14.75 10.78 -18.98
N ARG A 280 14.76 11.34 -17.77
CA ARG A 280 13.72 11.19 -16.76
C ARG A 280 12.52 12.10 -17.06
N GLY A 281 11.31 11.58 -16.92
CA GLY A 281 10.10 12.39 -16.98
C GLY A 281 10.05 13.38 -15.82
N GLY A 282 9.60 14.60 -16.08
CA GLY A 282 9.45 15.62 -15.03
C GLY A 282 8.37 15.25 -14.04
N ALA A 283 8.56 15.58 -12.76
CA ALA A 283 7.51 15.41 -11.75
C ALA A 283 6.30 16.31 -12.06
N GLY A 284 5.09 15.85 -11.75
CA GLY A 284 3.89 16.67 -11.76
C GLY A 284 3.84 17.62 -10.57
N GLY A 285 3.27 18.81 -10.77
CA GLY A 285 3.22 19.83 -9.74
C GLY A 285 2.23 19.50 -8.62
N ASP A 286 2.61 19.79 -7.37
CA ASP A 286 1.73 19.67 -6.21
C ASP A 286 0.55 20.66 -6.26
N ALA A 287 -0.57 20.28 -5.67
CA ALA A 287 -1.78 21.11 -5.55
C ALA A 287 -2.32 21.11 -4.12
N THR A 288 -1.47 21.44 -3.14
CA THR A 288 -1.78 21.44 -1.69
C THR A 288 -2.67 22.62 -1.26
N GLY A 289 -3.69 22.95 -2.04
CA GLY A 289 -4.61 24.07 -1.78
C GLY A 289 -5.46 23.86 -0.52
N LEU A 290 -5.71 24.94 0.24
CA LEU A 290 -6.42 24.86 1.54
C LEU A 290 -7.83 24.25 1.45
N ILE A 291 -8.54 24.44 0.33
CA ILE A 291 -9.91 23.92 0.13
C ILE A 291 -9.92 22.75 -0.84
N PHE A 292 -9.29 22.93 -2.01
CA PHE A 292 -9.30 21.99 -3.12
C PHE A 292 -7.96 21.98 -3.83
N GLY A 293 -7.56 20.83 -4.35
CA GLY A 293 -6.53 20.78 -5.38
C GLY A 293 -6.16 19.39 -5.86
N VAL A 294 -5.97 19.27 -7.17
CA VAL A 294 -5.62 18.02 -7.84
C VAL A 294 -4.21 18.12 -8.38
N GLY A 295 -3.32 17.20 -7.99
CA GLY A 295 -1.93 17.24 -8.43
C GLY A 295 -1.77 17.01 -9.93
N GLY A 296 -0.70 17.54 -10.51
CA GLY A 296 -0.38 17.33 -11.92
C GLY A 296 0.10 15.91 -12.19
N HIS A 297 -0.20 15.37 -13.38
CA HIS A 297 0.35 14.09 -13.82
C HIS A 297 1.87 14.19 -14.03
N GLY A 298 2.61 13.12 -13.75
CA GLY A 298 4.04 13.03 -14.04
C GLY A 298 4.31 12.82 -15.54
N GLY A 299 5.45 13.33 -15.99
CA GLY A 299 5.91 13.21 -17.38
C GLY A 299 6.42 11.81 -17.72
N VAL A 300 6.32 11.43 -19.00
CA VAL A 300 6.80 10.15 -19.52
C VAL A 300 8.33 10.19 -19.70
N GLY A 301 9.02 9.12 -19.29
CA GLY A 301 10.47 8.96 -19.50
C GLY A 301 10.84 8.64 -20.95
N GLY A 302 12.08 8.89 -21.35
CA GLY A 302 12.55 8.67 -22.72
C GLY A 302 12.93 7.22 -23.00
N ASP A 303 12.60 6.68 -24.18
CA ASP A 303 13.09 5.36 -24.62
C ASP A 303 14.63 5.33 -24.66
N GLY A 304 15.29 4.22 -24.29
CA GLY A 304 16.76 4.08 -24.27
C GLY A 304 17.25 2.67 -23.97
N THR A 305 18.55 2.50 -23.65
CA THR A 305 19.14 1.18 -23.31
C THR A 305 18.36 0.47 -22.21
N ASP A 306 18.04 1.21 -21.16
CA ASP A 306 17.32 0.73 -19.97
C ASP A 306 15.97 1.46 -19.81
N GLY A 307 15.73 2.47 -20.64
CA GLY A 307 14.62 3.42 -20.51
C GLY A 307 14.94 4.54 -19.52
N GLY A 308 14.25 5.67 -19.66
CA GLY A 308 14.25 6.75 -18.68
C GLY A 308 13.12 6.58 -17.66
N ARG A 309 13.38 6.93 -16.40
CA ARG A 309 12.35 6.83 -15.34
C ARG A 309 11.16 7.73 -15.65
N GLY A 310 9.94 7.26 -15.38
CA GLY A 310 8.76 8.14 -15.36
C GLY A 310 8.80 9.14 -14.20
N GLY A 311 8.23 10.33 -14.38
CA GLY A 311 8.13 11.34 -13.34
C GLY A 311 6.99 11.04 -12.36
N ASN A 312 7.18 11.33 -11.07
CA ASN A 312 6.13 11.16 -10.06
C ASN A 312 4.95 12.13 -10.31
N GLY A 313 3.73 11.71 -9.98
CA GLY A 313 2.56 12.59 -9.97
C GLY A 313 2.52 13.48 -8.72
N GLY A 314 2.03 14.71 -8.88
CA GLY A 314 1.95 15.69 -7.79
C GLY A 314 0.87 15.34 -6.76
N ASN A 315 1.03 15.82 -5.52
CA ASN A 315 0.12 15.57 -4.41
C ASN A 315 -1.13 16.45 -4.47
N GLY A 316 -2.28 15.91 -4.03
CA GLY A 316 -3.51 16.66 -3.89
C GLY A 316 -3.60 17.49 -2.60
N ALA A 317 -4.60 18.36 -2.52
CA ALA A 317 -5.01 19.03 -1.28
C ALA A 317 -5.48 18.03 -0.22
N THR A 318 -5.19 18.29 1.06
CA THR A 318 -5.51 17.37 2.16
C THR A 318 -7.01 17.04 2.29
N PHE A 319 -7.92 17.92 1.84
CA PHE A 319 -9.37 17.73 1.97
C PHE A 319 -10.04 17.29 0.66
N LEU A 320 -10.38 18.23 -0.24
CA LEU A 320 -10.88 17.92 -1.58
C LEU A 320 -9.70 17.87 -2.56
N GLY A 321 -8.86 16.85 -2.43
CA GLY A 321 -7.71 16.67 -3.32
C GLY A 321 -7.50 15.23 -3.76
N SER A 322 -6.99 15.09 -4.97
CA SER A 322 -6.55 13.82 -5.55
C SER A 322 -5.14 14.00 -6.08
N GLY A 323 -4.32 12.95 -6.01
CA GLY A 323 -3.00 12.99 -6.64
C GLY A 323 -3.10 12.95 -8.16
N GLY A 324 -2.07 13.46 -8.83
CA GLY A 324 -1.85 13.17 -10.24
C GLY A 324 -1.30 11.77 -10.44
N ASP A 325 -1.56 11.15 -11.60
CA ASP A 325 -0.95 9.86 -11.94
C ASP A 325 0.55 10.02 -12.22
N GLY A 326 1.33 9.00 -11.88
CA GLY A 326 2.74 8.90 -12.25
C GLY A 326 2.92 8.66 -13.75
N GLY A 327 3.95 9.28 -14.33
CA GLY A 327 4.32 9.09 -15.72
C GLY A 327 4.88 7.70 -15.98
N ASN A 328 4.63 7.14 -17.17
CA ASN A 328 5.25 5.90 -17.59
C ASN A 328 6.77 6.08 -17.75
N ALA A 329 7.53 5.02 -17.53
CA ALA A 329 8.91 4.95 -18.00
C ALA A 329 8.98 4.96 -19.54
N GLY A 330 10.12 5.35 -20.07
CA GLY A 330 10.49 5.07 -21.45
C GLY A 330 10.93 3.60 -21.60
N LYS A 331 10.86 3.08 -22.83
CA LYS A 331 11.17 1.66 -23.10
C LYS A 331 12.65 1.35 -22.95
N SER A 332 12.92 0.17 -22.39
CA SER A 332 14.24 -0.46 -22.35
C SER A 332 14.57 -1.17 -23.67
N GLY A 333 15.84 -1.45 -23.93
CA GLY A 333 16.34 -2.11 -25.14
C GLY A 333 16.27 -1.28 -26.42
N VAL A 334 16.05 0.03 -26.33
CA VAL A 334 15.93 0.94 -27.48
C VAL A 334 17.25 1.67 -27.73
N GLY A 335 17.75 1.62 -28.97
CA GLY A 335 19.00 2.29 -29.35
C GLY A 335 20.28 1.63 -28.81
N GLY A 336 20.17 0.49 -28.11
CA GLY A 336 21.29 -0.29 -27.61
C GLY A 336 20.81 -1.51 -26.82
N ALA A 337 21.72 -2.37 -26.39
CA ALA A 337 21.40 -3.40 -25.38
C ALA A 337 21.23 -2.74 -24.00
N SER A 338 20.35 -3.32 -23.18
CA SER A 338 20.21 -2.95 -21.76
C SER A 338 21.48 -3.31 -20.99
N VAL A 339 21.85 -2.47 -20.02
CA VAL A 339 23.02 -2.62 -19.14
C VAL A 339 22.67 -2.59 -17.65
N GLY A 340 21.42 -2.29 -17.29
CA GLY A 340 20.85 -2.37 -15.94
C GLY A 340 19.49 -3.08 -15.93
N LEU A 341 18.68 -2.80 -14.90
CA LEU A 341 17.28 -3.24 -14.86
C LEU A 341 16.36 -2.23 -15.59
N PRO A 342 15.17 -2.64 -16.07
CA PRO A 342 14.24 -1.74 -16.75
C PRO A 342 13.84 -0.55 -15.89
N ALA A 343 13.80 0.66 -16.47
CA ALA A 343 13.37 1.85 -15.76
C ALA A 343 11.92 1.74 -15.24
N LEU A 344 11.70 2.19 -14.01
CA LEU A 344 10.38 2.18 -13.37
C LEU A 344 9.56 3.42 -13.74
N GLY A 345 8.23 3.30 -13.64
CA GLY A 345 7.33 4.45 -13.69
C GLY A 345 7.55 5.42 -12.52
N GLY A 346 6.89 6.57 -12.62
CA GLY A 346 6.71 7.47 -11.48
C GLY A 346 5.65 6.94 -10.52
N ALA A 347 5.78 7.28 -9.23
CA ALA A 347 4.71 7.11 -8.26
C ALA A 347 3.48 7.94 -8.63
N GLY A 348 2.30 7.49 -8.22
CA GLY A 348 1.14 8.37 -8.14
C GLY A 348 1.27 9.35 -6.97
N GLY A 349 0.63 10.51 -7.05
CA GLY A 349 0.62 11.48 -5.94
C GLY A 349 -0.38 11.14 -4.84
N SER A 350 -0.16 11.71 -3.65
CA SER A 350 -0.99 11.48 -2.46
C SER A 350 -2.42 12.04 -2.59
N ALA A 351 -3.38 11.35 -1.97
CA ALA A 351 -4.77 11.73 -1.90
C ALA A 351 -5.08 12.69 -0.73
N GLY A 352 -6.13 13.51 -0.89
CA GLY A 352 -6.87 14.11 0.21
C GLY A 352 -8.05 13.25 0.65
N TRP A 353 -8.59 13.52 1.85
CA TRP A 353 -9.67 12.74 2.49
C TRP A 353 -10.89 12.41 1.60
N LEU A 354 -11.18 13.24 0.59
CA LEU A 354 -12.34 13.12 -0.30
C LEU A 354 -11.97 12.91 -1.78
N GLY A 355 -10.73 12.49 -2.07
CA GLY A 355 -10.25 12.17 -3.42
C GLY A 355 -9.55 10.82 -3.50
N ASN A 356 -8.77 10.63 -4.57
CA ASN A 356 -8.03 9.40 -4.85
C ASN A 356 -6.52 9.64 -4.95
N HIS A 357 -5.74 8.62 -4.65
CA HIS A 357 -4.32 8.56 -5.00
C HIS A 357 -4.16 8.43 -6.51
N GLY A 358 -3.07 8.96 -7.07
CA GLY A 358 -2.75 8.75 -8.49
C GLY A 358 -2.43 7.29 -8.79
N ALA A 359 -2.61 6.86 -10.04
CA ALA A 359 -2.05 5.59 -10.51
C ALA A 359 -0.51 5.67 -10.58
N VAL A 360 0.17 4.54 -10.40
CA VAL A 360 1.60 4.42 -10.74
C VAL A 360 1.77 4.35 -12.26
N GLY A 361 2.87 4.90 -12.78
CA GLY A 361 3.25 4.73 -14.18
C GLY A 361 3.73 3.31 -14.51
N ASN A 362 3.59 2.90 -15.77
CA ASN A 362 4.11 1.61 -16.24
C ASN A 362 5.64 1.62 -16.35
N SER A 363 6.26 0.48 -16.06
CA SER A 363 7.71 0.24 -16.21
C SER A 363 8.11 0.07 -17.70
N GLY A 364 9.39 0.33 -18.01
CA GLY A 364 9.95 0.39 -19.37
C GLY A 364 10.04 -0.96 -20.09
N ALA A 365 9.88 -2.04 -19.33
CA ALA A 365 9.63 -3.38 -19.82
C ALA A 365 8.68 -4.12 -18.85
N GLN A 366 8.12 -5.22 -19.32
CA GLN A 366 7.46 -6.23 -18.49
C GLN A 366 8.19 -7.56 -18.72
N ALA A 367 8.40 -8.32 -17.66
CA ALA A 367 9.04 -9.63 -17.78
C ALA A 367 8.10 -10.63 -18.45
N ALA A 368 8.64 -11.41 -19.38
CA ALA A 368 7.94 -12.59 -19.90
C ALA A 368 7.88 -13.67 -18.81
N ALA A 369 6.81 -14.47 -18.79
CA ALA A 369 6.73 -15.64 -17.91
C ALA A 369 7.87 -16.63 -18.22
N ALA A 370 8.79 -16.79 -17.26
CA ALA A 370 9.91 -17.71 -17.38
C ALA A 370 9.52 -19.11 -16.85
N PRO A 371 10.03 -20.21 -17.42
CA PRO A 371 9.93 -21.52 -16.79
C PRO A 371 10.73 -21.52 -15.47
N ALA A 372 10.06 -21.80 -14.36
CA ALA A 372 10.72 -21.90 -13.07
C ALA A 372 11.60 -23.16 -12.96
N THR A 373 12.70 -23.06 -12.21
CA THR A 373 13.75 -24.06 -12.04
C THR A 373 14.23 -24.12 -10.59
N GLY A 374 14.49 -25.31 -10.07
CA GLY A 374 14.93 -25.53 -8.69
C GLY A 374 14.69 -26.98 -8.26
N SER A 375 14.95 -27.29 -6.99
CA SER A 375 14.83 -28.64 -6.40
C SER A 375 13.38 -29.07 -6.19
N VAL A 376 12.49 -28.12 -5.89
CA VAL A 376 11.05 -28.36 -5.63
C VAL A 376 10.17 -28.04 -6.84
N PRO A 377 9.01 -28.71 -7.03
CA PRO A 377 8.08 -28.42 -8.11
C PRO A 377 7.48 -27.00 -8.02
N PRO A 378 7.45 -26.21 -9.10
CA PRO A 378 6.90 -24.85 -9.04
C PRO A 378 5.39 -24.84 -8.74
N LEU A 379 4.98 -23.85 -7.94
CA LEU A 379 3.59 -23.58 -7.60
C LEU A 379 2.98 -22.48 -8.48
N SER A 380 1.65 -22.47 -8.55
CA SER A 380 0.79 -21.51 -9.24
C SER A 380 -0.56 -21.46 -8.51
N GLN A 381 -1.39 -20.45 -8.77
CA GLN A 381 -2.73 -20.37 -8.17
C GLN A 381 -3.87 -20.68 -9.15
N ILE A 382 -4.93 -21.34 -8.65
CA ILE A 382 -6.20 -21.51 -9.36
C ILE A 382 -7.35 -21.18 -8.41
N GLY A 383 -7.94 -20.00 -8.60
CA GLY A 383 -8.96 -19.47 -7.71
C GLY A 383 -8.44 -19.34 -6.29
N THR A 384 -9.11 -19.95 -5.32
CA THR A 384 -8.76 -19.90 -3.89
C THR A 384 -7.64 -20.86 -3.49
N TRP A 385 -7.02 -21.59 -4.43
CA TRP A 385 -6.06 -22.67 -4.14
C TRP A 385 -4.67 -22.38 -4.69
N LEU A 386 -3.64 -22.64 -3.87
CA LEU A 386 -2.31 -22.95 -4.37
C LEU A 386 -2.32 -24.33 -5.03
N THR A 387 -1.59 -24.48 -6.12
CA THR A 387 -1.56 -25.67 -6.97
C THR A 387 -0.18 -25.90 -7.56
N ASN A 388 0.17 -27.15 -7.88
CA ASN A 388 1.38 -27.47 -8.63
C ASN A 388 1.08 -27.65 -10.13
N GLY A 389 2.12 -27.89 -10.94
CA GLY A 389 1.99 -28.12 -12.39
C GLY A 389 1.12 -29.32 -12.82
N ALA A 390 0.71 -30.21 -11.90
CA ALA A 390 -0.26 -31.28 -12.16
C ALA A 390 -1.73 -30.86 -11.85
N GLY A 391 -1.94 -29.65 -11.31
CA GLY A 391 -3.23 -29.14 -10.86
C GLY A 391 -3.70 -29.71 -9.52
N GLN A 392 -2.81 -30.37 -8.76
CA GLN A 392 -3.11 -30.82 -7.40
C GLN A 392 -3.27 -29.61 -6.49
N ALA A 393 -4.19 -29.67 -5.52
CA ALA A 393 -4.22 -28.67 -4.46
C ALA A 393 -2.99 -28.84 -3.57
N VAL A 394 -2.29 -27.74 -3.29
CA VAL A 394 -1.10 -27.71 -2.43
C VAL A 394 -1.43 -26.93 -1.18
N LEU A 395 -1.01 -27.45 -0.02
CA LEU A 395 -1.15 -26.78 1.26
C LEU A 395 0.19 -26.75 1.97
N LEU A 396 0.44 -25.60 2.59
CA LEU A 396 1.73 -25.25 3.14
C LEU A 396 1.59 -24.94 4.63
N HIS A 397 2.22 -25.72 5.49
CA HIS A 397 2.30 -25.49 6.93
C HIS A 397 3.78 -25.31 7.30
N GLY A 398 4.09 -24.32 8.14
CA GLY A 398 5.47 -23.89 8.34
C GLY A 398 5.67 -22.91 9.49
N VAL A 399 6.83 -22.24 9.45
CA VAL A 399 7.29 -21.26 10.46
C VAL A 399 7.84 -20.00 9.79
N ASN A 400 7.95 -18.93 10.56
CA ASN A 400 8.72 -17.75 10.23
C ASN A 400 10.17 -17.92 10.72
N GLU A 401 11.15 -17.62 9.87
CA GLU A 401 12.57 -17.47 10.27
C GLU A 401 13.04 -16.08 9.84
N VAL A 402 13.24 -15.20 10.82
CA VAL A 402 13.43 -13.76 10.62
C VAL A 402 14.50 -13.25 11.57
N TYR A 403 15.74 -13.13 11.09
CA TYR A 403 16.82 -12.55 11.90
C TYR A 403 16.85 -11.02 11.77
N LYS A 404 16.20 -10.34 12.73
CA LYS A 404 15.94 -8.89 12.67
C LYS A 404 17.17 -7.98 12.91
N LEU A 405 18.31 -8.52 13.40
CA LEU A 405 19.52 -7.76 13.75
C LEU A 405 20.65 -7.92 12.72
N ALA A 406 21.46 -6.87 12.50
CA ALA A 406 22.59 -6.92 11.56
C ALA A 406 23.59 -8.05 11.92
N PRO A 407 24.00 -8.92 10.97
CA PRO A 407 23.95 -8.75 9.51
C PRO A 407 22.62 -9.09 8.81
N TYR A 408 21.56 -9.43 9.55
CA TYR A 408 20.21 -9.77 9.05
C TYR A 408 20.09 -11.13 8.34
N GLU A 409 21.11 -11.98 8.47
CA GLU A 409 21.22 -13.31 7.86
C GLU A 409 20.88 -14.40 8.89
N PRO A 410 19.98 -15.36 8.60
CA PRO A 410 19.65 -16.47 9.52
C PRO A 410 20.87 -17.29 9.97
N SER A 411 21.86 -17.48 9.11
CA SER A 411 23.13 -18.13 9.46
C SER A 411 23.94 -17.40 10.56
N ALA A 412 23.59 -16.15 10.90
CA ALA A 412 24.15 -15.41 12.03
C ALA A 412 23.38 -15.60 13.35
N SER A 413 22.11 -16.05 13.31
CA SER A 413 21.39 -16.56 14.50
C SER A 413 21.86 -17.97 14.88
N GLY A 414 22.26 -18.74 13.86
CA GLY A 414 22.77 -20.11 13.96
C GLY A 414 22.11 -21.08 12.97
N PHE A 415 21.02 -20.67 12.29
CA PHE A 415 20.20 -21.52 11.43
C PHE A 415 21.04 -22.27 10.36
N ASP A 416 21.04 -23.60 10.43
CA ASP A 416 21.81 -24.49 9.53
C ASP A 416 21.03 -25.69 8.96
N GLU A 417 21.75 -26.55 8.24
CA GLU A 417 21.26 -27.79 7.61
C GLU A 417 20.42 -28.69 8.55
N GLN A 418 20.74 -28.71 9.84
CA GLN A 418 20.04 -29.50 10.86
C GLN A 418 18.67 -28.90 11.19
N ASP A 419 18.53 -27.57 11.11
CA ASP A 419 17.27 -26.86 11.34
C ASP A 419 16.32 -27.07 10.16
N ALA A 420 16.85 -27.01 8.93
CA ALA A 420 16.11 -27.38 7.72
C ALA A 420 15.65 -28.86 7.73
N GLN A 421 16.54 -29.80 8.09
CA GLN A 421 16.19 -31.22 8.27
C GLN A 421 15.15 -31.42 9.37
N PHE A 422 15.28 -30.73 10.52
CA PHE A 422 14.30 -30.79 11.61
C PHE A 422 12.91 -30.30 11.18
N LEU A 423 12.83 -29.25 10.36
CA LEU A 423 11.57 -28.78 9.83
C LEU A 423 10.93 -29.83 8.90
N ALA A 424 11.71 -30.44 8.02
CA ALA A 424 11.25 -31.50 7.11
C ALA A 424 10.82 -32.79 7.85
N ASP A 425 11.59 -33.22 8.86
CA ASP A 425 11.30 -34.41 9.68
C ASP A 425 9.99 -34.26 10.48
N ASN A 426 9.66 -33.04 10.88
CA ASN A 426 8.40 -32.69 11.53
C ASN A 426 7.29 -32.29 10.54
N GLY A 427 7.54 -32.43 9.23
CA GLY A 427 6.53 -32.32 8.18
C GLY A 427 6.16 -30.90 7.77
N PHE A 428 6.93 -29.89 8.17
CA PHE A 428 6.80 -28.54 7.64
C PHE A 428 7.30 -28.49 6.19
N ASN A 429 6.68 -27.65 5.36
CA ASN A 429 7.01 -27.54 3.93
C ASN A 429 7.01 -26.10 3.40
N VAL A 430 6.95 -25.10 4.28
CA VAL A 430 7.22 -23.69 3.94
C VAL A 430 7.97 -22.99 5.08
N VAL A 431 8.78 -22.01 4.72
CA VAL A 431 9.28 -20.97 5.63
C VAL A 431 8.94 -19.60 5.06
N ARG A 432 8.43 -18.69 5.88
CA ARG A 432 8.42 -17.26 5.59
C ARG A 432 9.77 -16.70 6.09
N LEU A 433 10.61 -16.33 5.13
CA LEU A 433 12.02 -16.02 5.34
C LEU A 433 12.22 -14.51 5.32
N GLY A 434 12.65 -13.97 6.45
CA GLY A 434 12.82 -12.55 6.66
C GLY A 434 13.98 -11.97 5.85
N VAL A 435 13.70 -10.88 5.15
CA VAL A 435 14.65 -10.05 4.41
C VAL A 435 14.45 -8.61 4.87
N ILE A 436 15.51 -7.96 5.35
CA ILE A 436 15.43 -6.63 5.95
C ILE A 436 15.82 -5.57 4.90
N TRP A 437 15.00 -4.52 4.71
CA TRP A 437 15.30 -3.45 3.73
C TRP A 437 16.67 -2.79 4.02
N ALA A 438 17.04 -2.60 5.29
CA ALA A 438 18.37 -2.15 5.69
C ALA A 438 19.51 -3.11 5.33
N GLY A 439 19.23 -4.41 5.18
CA GLY A 439 20.15 -5.42 4.67
C GLY A 439 20.27 -5.38 3.14
N VAL A 440 19.14 -5.19 2.43
CA VAL A 440 19.07 -5.10 0.96
C VAL A 440 19.70 -3.81 0.42
N GLU A 441 19.37 -2.67 1.01
CA GLU A 441 19.75 -1.33 0.56
C GLU A 441 20.37 -0.50 1.72
N PRO A 442 21.55 -0.90 2.22
CA PRO A 442 22.18 -0.26 3.38
C PRO A 442 22.58 1.21 3.14
N GLN A 443 22.64 1.67 1.89
CA GLN A 443 22.84 3.06 1.48
C GLN A 443 21.93 3.39 0.27
N PRO A 444 21.47 4.64 0.09
CA PRO A 444 20.47 4.98 -0.93
C PRO A 444 20.90 4.60 -2.35
N GLY A 445 20.15 3.73 -3.03
CA GLY A 445 20.45 3.22 -4.36
C GLY A 445 21.63 2.22 -4.44
N VAL A 446 22.09 1.66 -3.32
CA VAL A 446 23.21 0.71 -3.26
C VAL A 446 22.74 -0.65 -2.74
N ILE A 447 22.51 -1.58 -3.65
CA ILE A 447 22.04 -2.93 -3.34
C ILE A 447 23.19 -3.82 -2.86
N ASN A 448 22.98 -4.48 -1.73
CA ASN A 448 23.92 -5.41 -1.11
C ASN A 448 23.72 -6.84 -1.65
N THR A 449 24.40 -7.15 -2.75
CA THR A 449 24.31 -8.49 -3.38
C THR A 449 24.84 -9.61 -2.48
N ALA A 450 25.83 -9.36 -1.62
CA ALA A 450 26.35 -10.37 -0.70
C ALA A 450 25.32 -10.84 0.34
N TYR A 451 24.44 -9.94 0.78
CA TYR A 451 23.29 -10.29 1.62
C TYR A 451 22.30 -11.18 0.86
N LEU A 452 21.97 -10.81 -0.38
CA LEU A 452 21.09 -11.62 -1.23
C LEU A 452 21.69 -13.00 -1.58
N ASP A 453 23.02 -13.09 -1.76
CA ASP A 453 23.75 -14.35 -1.91
C ASP A 453 23.56 -15.26 -0.67
N SER A 454 23.57 -14.68 0.53
CA SER A 454 23.35 -15.41 1.80
C SER A 454 21.91 -15.88 1.96
N ILE A 455 20.91 -14.99 1.78
CA ILE A 455 19.48 -15.37 1.80
C ILE A 455 19.20 -16.48 0.78
N LYS A 456 19.83 -16.44 -0.40
CA LYS A 456 19.69 -17.50 -1.43
C LYS A 456 20.37 -18.81 -1.05
N ALA A 457 21.42 -18.81 -0.24
CA ALA A 457 21.96 -20.03 0.33
C ALA A 457 20.94 -20.69 1.27
N THR A 458 20.25 -19.91 2.12
CA THR A 458 19.15 -20.41 2.96
C THR A 458 17.96 -20.92 2.12
N VAL A 459 17.55 -20.19 1.07
CA VAL A 459 16.50 -20.66 0.14
C VAL A 459 16.88 -21.99 -0.51
N GLN A 460 18.13 -22.17 -0.94
CA GLN A 460 18.59 -23.42 -1.57
C GLN A 460 18.63 -24.58 -0.56
N MET A 461 19.12 -24.33 0.65
CA MET A 461 19.09 -25.30 1.76
C MET A 461 17.67 -25.79 2.03
N LEU A 462 16.72 -24.86 2.23
CA LEU A 462 15.30 -25.19 2.43
C LEU A 462 14.72 -25.98 1.26
N ALA A 463 15.02 -25.57 0.01
CA ALA A 463 14.55 -26.25 -1.19
C ALA A 463 15.07 -27.69 -1.30
N ASP A 464 16.30 -27.97 -0.89
CA ASP A 464 16.89 -29.31 -0.92
C ASP A 464 16.31 -30.25 0.16
N HIS A 465 15.71 -29.68 1.22
CA HIS A 465 14.84 -30.37 2.18
C HIS A 465 13.36 -30.43 1.77
N GLY A 466 13.01 -29.91 0.59
CA GLY A 466 11.63 -29.92 0.08
C GLY A 466 10.73 -28.81 0.60
N ILE A 467 11.32 -27.80 1.26
CA ILE A 467 10.63 -26.68 1.90
C ILE A 467 10.60 -25.48 0.94
N TYR A 468 9.41 -24.91 0.69
CA TYR A 468 9.26 -23.69 -0.10
C TYR A 468 9.59 -22.43 0.71
N THR A 469 9.87 -21.32 0.05
CA THR A 469 10.14 -20.03 0.69
C THR A 469 9.18 -18.94 0.21
N VAL A 470 8.57 -18.23 1.15
CA VAL A 470 8.03 -16.89 0.94
C VAL A 470 9.09 -15.88 1.39
N ILE A 471 9.51 -14.98 0.52
CA ILE A 471 10.48 -13.92 0.85
C ILE A 471 9.71 -12.72 1.40
N ASP A 472 9.93 -12.38 2.67
CA ASP A 472 9.22 -11.30 3.38
C ASP A 472 10.13 -10.08 3.59
N MET A 473 9.70 -8.89 3.17
CA MET A 473 10.41 -7.64 3.47
C MET A 473 10.03 -7.12 4.87
N HIS A 474 10.57 -7.78 5.88
CA HIS A 474 10.18 -7.64 7.27
C HIS A 474 10.54 -6.28 7.87
N GLN A 475 9.66 -5.76 8.73
CA GLN A 475 9.87 -4.55 9.53
C GLN A 475 9.07 -4.65 10.84
N ASP A 476 9.56 -3.99 11.87
CA ASP A 476 8.81 -3.73 13.09
C ASP A 476 9.12 -2.33 13.60
N LEU A 477 8.10 -1.53 13.95
CA LEU A 477 8.27 -0.11 14.30
C LEU A 477 9.10 0.68 13.25
N TYR A 478 8.99 0.30 11.97
CA TYR A 478 9.68 0.86 10.79
C TYR A 478 11.22 0.73 10.77
N SER A 479 11.94 0.93 11.88
CA SER A 479 13.41 1.07 11.86
C SER A 479 14.08 1.02 13.23
N GLY A 480 15.38 0.68 13.24
CA GLY A 480 16.29 0.84 14.38
C GLY A 480 16.34 2.26 14.95
N THR A 481 16.08 3.27 14.12
CA THR A 481 15.92 4.67 14.56
C THR A 481 14.77 4.85 15.56
N PHE A 482 13.75 3.98 15.54
CA PHE A 482 12.53 4.08 16.37
C PHE A 482 12.34 2.91 17.34
N TYR A 483 13.44 2.21 17.66
CA TYR A 483 13.49 1.06 18.58
C TYR A 483 12.80 -0.20 18.04
N GLY A 484 12.83 -0.42 16.72
CA GLY A 484 12.53 -1.70 16.07
C GLY A 484 13.48 -1.95 14.89
N GLU A 485 12.99 -2.47 13.77
CA GLU A 485 13.77 -3.03 12.66
C GLU A 485 13.09 -2.79 11.29
N GLY A 486 13.78 -3.09 10.18
CA GLY A 486 13.23 -2.98 8.82
C GLY A 486 13.96 -1.96 7.94
N ALA A 487 13.46 -0.72 7.89
CA ALA A 487 14.00 0.33 7.03
C ALA A 487 15.38 0.83 7.50
N PRO A 488 16.28 1.20 6.56
CA PRO A 488 17.59 1.76 6.89
C PRO A 488 17.50 3.15 7.51
N GLU A 489 18.53 3.56 8.25
CA GLU A 489 18.62 4.87 8.90
C GLU A 489 18.45 6.04 7.90
N TRP A 490 18.98 5.90 6.66
CA TRP A 490 18.85 6.92 5.62
C TRP A 490 17.40 7.13 5.13
N ALA A 491 16.52 6.16 5.37
CA ALA A 491 15.10 6.18 5.05
C ALA A 491 14.21 6.57 6.26
N SER A 492 14.81 6.94 7.40
CA SER A 492 14.15 6.98 8.72
C SER A 492 14.07 8.39 9.34
N ASP A 493 13.56 9.39 8.60
CA ASP A 493 13.39 10.74 9.17
C ASP A 493 12.21 10.86 10.15
N GLY A 494 12.54 11.11 11.42
CA GLY A 494 11.59 11.43 12.48
C GLY A 494 11.02 12.86 12.46
N GLY A 495 11.40 13.71 11.51
CA GLY A 495 10.86 15.07 11.33
C GLY A 495 11.17 16.01 12.49
N GLY A 496 12.25 15.73 13.24
CA GLY A 496 12.61 16.43 14.48
C GLY A 496 11.63 16.23 15.65
N ARG A 497 10.73 15.24 15.57
CA ARG A 497 9.69 14.99 16.59
C ARG A 497 10.19 14.15 17.77
N PRO A 498 9.48 14.10 18.90
CA PRO A 498 9.91 13.32 20.07
C PRO A 498 9.95 11.81 19.81
N ASN A 499 11.17 11.28 19.70
CA ASN A 499 11.45 9.85 19.61
C ASN A 499 11.44 9.20 21.02
N LYS A 500 10.25 8.99 21.58
CA LYS A 500 10.09 8.47 22.95
C LYS A 500 9.90 6.95 22.94
N ASN A 501 10.89 6.22 23.46
CA ASN A 501 10.72 4.78 23.71
C ASN A 501 9.61 4.52 24.75
N SER A 502 8.67 3.66 24.38
CA SER A 502 7.56 3.13 25.18
C SER A 502 7.39 1.61 24.99
N GLY A 503 8.40 0.93 24.42
CA GLY A 503 8.41 -0.49 24.09
C GLY A 503 7.60 -0.85 22.83
N PHE A 504 7.78 -2.07 22.34
CA PHE A 504 6.83 -2.70 21.42
C PHE A 504 5.57 -3.17 22.19
N PRO A 505 4.37 -3.18 21.57
CA PRO A 505 3.97 -2.45 20.36
C PRO A 505 3.65 -0.97 20.67
N GLY A 506 3.85 -0.52 21.92
CA GLY A 506 3.45 0.80 22.39
C GLY A 506 3.97 1.98 21.56
N ASN A 507 5.17 1.86 21.00
CA ASN A 507 5.80 2.88 20.14
C ASN A 507 4.93 3.27 18.94
N TYR A 508 4.23 2.33 18.28
CA TYR A 508 3.32 2.63 17.15
C TYR A 508 2.30 3.74 17.48
N TYR A 509 1.85 3.84 18.73
CA TYR A 509 0.74 4.71 19.14
C TYR A 509 1.17 6.04 19.77
N VAL A 510 2.41 6.14 20.25
CA VAL A 510 2.90 7.32 21.03
C VAL A 510 4.28 7.84 20.63
N ASN A 511 5.03 7.15 19.75
CA ASN A 511 6.30 7.67 19.23
C ASN A 511 6.02 8.64 18.07
N GLY A 512 6.14 9.95 18.35
CA GLY A 512 5.84 11.01 17.39
C GLY A 512 6.83 11.08 16.22
N ALA A 513 8.03 10.52 16.37
CA ALA A 513 9.02 10.42 15.30
C ALA A 513 8.70 9.25 14.35
N LEU A 514 8.35 8.08 14.90
CA LEU A 514 7.89 6.92 14.13
C LEU A 514 6.67 7.24 13.26
N GLY A 515 5.67 7.92 13.83
CA GLY A 515 4.48 8.32 13.06
C GLY A 515 4.81 9.22 11.86
N HIS A 516 5.85 10.05 11.96
CA HIS A 516 6.32 10.88 10.86
C HIS A 516 7.09 10.09 9.79
N ALA A 517 7.93 9.13 10.18
CA ALA A 517 8.62 8.28 9.20
C ALA A 517 7.63 7.50 8.33
N TRP A 518 6.57 6.95 8.94
CA TRP A 518 5.45 6.37 8.19
C TRP A 518 4.73 7.40 7.31
N ASP A 519 4.38 8.58 7.82
CA ASP A 519 3.72 9.63 7.01
C ASP A 519 4.59 10.06 5.81
N ALA A 520 5.92 10.13 5.99
CA ALA A 520 6.88 10.48 4.96
C ALA A 520 7.05 9.35 3.92
N PHE A 521 7.08 8.09 4.37
CA PHE A 521 7.06 6.92 3.50
C PHE A 521 5.79 6.91 2.65
N TRP A 522 4.60 6.95 3.26
CA TRP A 522 3.32 6.95 2.55
C TRP A 522 3.09 8.17 1.65
N GLY A 523 3.79 9.29 1.90
CA GLY A 523 3.80 10.47 1.04
C GLY A 523 4.87 10.46 -0.07
N ASN A 524 5.66 9.39 -0.19
CA ASN A 524 6.80 9.26 -1.11
C ASN A 524 7.82 10.42 -0.99
N ALA A 525 8.11 10.88 0.24
CA ALA A 525 9.02 11.99 0.49
C ALA A 525 10.44 11.74 -0.05
N ASP A 526 11.16 12.80 -0.42
CA ASP A 526 12.51 12.72 -0.98
C ASP A 526 13.51 12.09 -0.01
N ALA A 527 14.17 11.01 -0.45
CA ALA A 527 15.33 10.44 0.22
C ALA A 527 16.65 11.17 -0.19
N PRO A 528 17.79 10.93 0.48
CA PRO A 528 19.05 11.67 0.22
C PRO A 528 19.62 11.57 -1.20
N ASN A 529 19.13 10.65 -2.04
CA ASN A 529 19.47 10.51 -3.45
C ASN A 529 18.54 11.29 -4.40
N ASN A 530 17.56 12.05 -3.90
CA ASN A 530 16.52 12.77 -4.66
C ASN A 530 15.63 11.80 -5.47
N ILE A 531 15.31 10.66 -4.84
CA ILE A 531 14.31 9.67 -5.27
C ILE A 531 13.40 9.46 -4.05
N GLY A 532 12.10 9.30 -4.23
CA GLY A 532 11.16 9.20 -3.11
C GLY A 532 11.32 7.89 -2.30
N LEU A 533 10.86 7.86 -1.05
CA LEU A 533 10.99 6.68 -0.19
C LEU A 533 10.29 5.42 -0.76
N LEU A 534 9.07 5.55 -1.30
CA LEU A 534 8.36 4.46 -1.98
C LEU A 534 9.01 4.10 -3.32
N ASP A 535 9.67 5.06 -3.98
CA ASP A 535 10.40 4.80 -5.21
C ASP A 535 11.66 3.95 -4.96
N ASN A 536 12.43 4.25 -3.90
CA ASN A 536 13.57 3.43 -3.49
C ASN A 536 13.11 2.05 -3.00
N TYR A 537 12.04 1.97 -2.22
CA TYR A 537 11.46 0.69 -1.78
C TYR A 537 11.04 -0.20 -2.98
N ALA A 538 10.43 0.39 -4.00
CA ALA A 538 10.09 -0.30 -5.25
C ALA A 538 11.33 -0.73 -6.06
N LEU A 539 12.41 0.07 -6.07
CA LEU A 539 13.70 -0.32 -6.67
C LEU A 539 14.36 -1.48 -5.90
N SER A 540 14.38 -1.43 -4.58
CA SER A 540 14.84 -2.55 -3.72
C SER A 540 14.08 -3.84 -4.04
N TRP A 541 12.75 -3.77 -4.14
CA TRP A 541 11.92 -4.91 -4.55
C TRP A 541 12.15 -5.36 -5.99
N GLN A 542 12.44 -4.44 -6.93
CA GLN A 542 12.87 -4.80 -8.29
C GLN A 542 14.16 -5.63 -8.26
N HIS A 543 15.13 -5.24 -7.42
CA HIS A 543 16.39 -5.97 -7.30
C HIS A 543 16.23 -7.33 -6.61
N VAL A 544 15.43 -7.43 -5.53
CA VAL A 544 15.10 -8.72 -4.89
C VAL A 544 14.40 -9.66 -5.87
N ALA A 545 13.34 -9.20 -6.55
CA ALA A 545 12.63 -10.01 -7.53
C ALA A 545 13.52 -10.42 -8.70
N SER A 546 14.37 -9.52 -9.23
CA SER A 546 15.33 -9.86 -10.29
C SER A 546 16.39 -10.88 -9.86
N TYR A 547 16.61 -11.06 -8.56
CA TYR A 547 17.61 -11.97 -8.01
C TYR A 547 17.05 -13.38 -7.73
N PHE A 548 15.75 -13.49 -7.46
CA PHE A 548 15.02 -14.74 -7.21
C PHE A 548 14.13 -15.21 -8.38
N ALA A 549 13.87 -14.37 -9.38
CA ALA A 549 13.02 -14.68 -10.54
C ALA A 549 13.34 -16.05 -11.17
N GLY A 550 12.32 -16.90 -11.27
CA GLY A 550 12.43 -18.24 -11.84
C GLY A 550 13.01 -19.31 -10.91
N ASN A 551 13.29 -19.02 -9.63
CA ASN A 551 13.55 -20.06 -8.64
C ASN A 551 12.22 -20.74 -8.23
N SER A 552 12.06 -22.04 -8.48
CA SER A 552 10.81 -22.76 -8.15
C SER A 552 10.57 -22.95 -6.64
N ALA A 553 11.58 -22.72 -5.80
CA ALA A 553 11.43 -22.71 -4.34
C ALA A 553 10.83 -21.40 -3.81
N VAL A 554 11.01 -20.28 -4.50
CA VAL A 554 10.44 -18.99 -4.09
C VAL A 554 9.02 -18.91 -4.63
N ILE A 555 8.05 -19.09 -3.73
CA ILE A 555 6.62 -19.17 -4.07
C ILE A 555 5.87 -17.86 -3.83
N GLY A 556 6.54 -16.85 -3.27
CA GLY A 556 5.92 -15.58 -2.93
C GLY A 556 6.93 -14.49 -2.56
N TYR A 557 6.56 -13.24 -2.88
CA TYR A 557 7.15 -12.03 -2.34
C TYR A 557 6.14 -11.37 -1.40
N ASP A 558 6.36 -11.40 -0.08
CA ASP A 558 5.51 -10.77 0.93
C ASP A 558 5.94 -9.32 1.13
N ILE A 559 5.12 -8.40 0.62
CA ILE A 559 5.62 -7.10 0.14
C ILE A 559 6.02 -6.15 1.26
N MET A 560 5.40 -6.25 2.43
CA MET A 560 5.72 -5.50 3.64
C MET A 560 5.02 -6.13 4.84
N ASN A 561 5.79 -6.57 5.84
CA ASN A 561 5.28 -7.00 7.13
C ASN A 561 4.51 -5.88 7.87
N GLU A 562 3.36 -6.22 8.44
CA GLU A 562 2.48 -5.40 9.29
C GLU A 562 2.35 -3.90 8.94
N PRO A 563 1.89 -3.53 7.74
CA PRO A 563 1.87 -2.13 7.27
C PRO A 563 1.11 -1.18 8.22
N PHE A 564 1.84 -0.25 8.85
CA PHE A 564 1.25 0.64 9.86
C PHE A 564 0.74 1.98 9.28
N PRO A 565 -0.47 2.47 9.64
CA PRO A 565 -1.08 3.64 8.99
C PRO A 565 -0.46 5.03 9.29
N GLY A 566 0.70 5.11 9.95
CA GLY A 566 1.27 6.39 10.40
C GLY A 566 0.29 7.20 11.26
N SER A 567 0.21 8.51 11.05
CA SER A 567 -0.75 9.39 11.75
C SER A 567 -2.22 9.06 11.47
N ASN A 568 -2.53 8.17 10.50
CA ASN A 568 -3.89 7.75 10.16
C ASN A 568 -4.45 6.65 11.09
N TYR A 569 -3.61 6.06 11.96
CA TYR A 569 -3.99 4.94 12.82
C TYR A 569 -5.30 5.14 13.63
N PRO A 570 -5.64 6.34 14.17
CA PRO A 570 -6.87 6.50 14.97
C PRO A 570 -8.16 6.38 14.13
N VAL A 571 -8.07 6.64 12.82
CA VAL A 571 -9.19 6.52 11.88
C VAL A 571 -9.28 5.09 11.35
N ALA A 572 -8.13 4.46 11.08
CA ALA A 572 -8.05 3.06 10.67
C ALA A 572 -8.60 2.11 11.75
N LEU A 573 -8.21 2.29 13.03
CA LEU A 573 -8.75 1.54 14.19
C LEU A 573 -10.28 1.65 14.38
N LEU A 574 -10.92 2.63 13.74
CA LEU A 574 -12.38 2.84 13.79
C LEU A 574 -13.08 2.37 12.50
N GLY A 575 -12.40 1.62 11.63
CA GLY A 575 -12.92 1.10 10.36
C GLY A 575 -12.83 2.08 9.19
N GLY A 576 -11.99 3.12 9.28
CA GLY A 576 -11.77 4.06 8.19
C GLY A 576 -10.86 3.48 7.10
N SER A 577 -11.38 3.32 5.89
CA SER A 577 -10.69 2.65 4.76
C SER A 577 -9.67 3.50 4.01
N PHE A 578 -9.41 4.76 4.41
CA PHE A 578 -8.51 5.66 3.67
C PHE A 578 -7.11 5.06 3.50
N PHE A 579 -6.49 4.61 4.59
CA PHE A 579 -5.14 4.03 4.55
C PHE A 579 -5.06 2.87 3.54
N VAL A 580 -5.97 1.91 3.65
CA VAL A 580 -6.05 0.74 2.78
C VAL A 580 -6.21 1.15 1.31
N ALA A 581 -7.15 2.05 1.01
CA ALA A 581 -7.53 2.40 -0.36
C ALA A 581 -6.61 3.42 -1.03
N GLN A 582 -5.98 4.32 -0.27
CA GLN A 582 -5.29 5.52 -0.79
C GLN A 582 -3.82 5.63 -0.35
N GLN A 583 -3.27 4.68 0.40
CA GLN A 583 -1.84 4.64 0.78
C GLN A 583 -1.26 3.22 0.57
N LEU A 584 -1.82 2.22 1.26
CA LEU A 584 -1.35 0.83 1.25
C LEU A 584 -1.49 0.16 -0.13
N THR A 585 -2.70 0.14 -0.71
CA THR A 585 -2.89 -0.52 -2.02
C THR A 585 -2.20 0.22 -3.18
N PRO A 586 -2.11 1.57 -3.19
CA PRO A 586 -1.22 2.28 -4.10
C PRO A 586 0.25 1.87 -3.98
N MET A 587 0.80 1.72 -2.77
CA MET A 587 2.15 1.17 -2.56
C MET A 587 2.29 -0.22 -3.17
N TYR A 588 1.37 -1.15 -2.87
CA TYR A 588 1.40 -2.49 -3.46
C TYR A 588 1.34 -2.47 -4.98
N ASN A 589 0.50 -1.62 -5.58
CA ASN A 589 0.44 -1.47 -7.04
C ASN A 589 1.74 -0.88 -7.63
N GLN A 590 2.44 -0.01 -6.90
CA GLN A 590 3.75 0.52 -7.30
C GLN A 590 4.86 -0.53 -7.21
N VAL A 591 4.94 -1.27 -6.10
CA VAL A 591 5.91 -2.37 -5.97
C VAL A 591 5.60 -3.50 -6.96
N THR A 592 4.33 -3.80 -7.22
CA THR A 592 3.88 -4.72 -8.30
C THR A 592 4.48 -4.32 -9.64
N ALA A 593 4.36 -3.04 -10.04
CA ALA A 593 4.88 -2.56 -11.32
C ALA A 593 6.42 -2.68 -11.42
N ALA A 594 7.12 -2.61 -10.28
CA ALA A 594 8.55 -2.85 -10.21
C ALA A 594 8.88 -4.35 -10.35
N ILE A 595 8.29 -5.21 -9.53
CA ILE A 595 8.48 -6.67 -9.58
C ILE A 595 8.14 -7.22 -10.96
N ARG A 596 7.00 -6.85 -11.55
CA ARG A 596 6.55 -7.32 -12.88
C ARG A 596 7.41 -6.80 -14.05
N SER A 597 8.35 -5.90 -13.82
CA SER A 597 9.36 -5.53 -14.83
C SER A 597 10.46 -6.59 -15.00
N VAL A 598 10.66 -7.46 -13.99
CA VAL A 598 11.74 -8.47 -13.93
C VAL A 598 11.25 -9.90 -13.62
N ASP A 599 10.11 -10.06 -12.93
CA ASP A 599 9.46 -11.34 -12.62
C ASP A 599 7.96 -11.29 -12.95
N GLY A 600 7.59 -11.90 -14.06
CA GLY A 600 6.21 -11.95 -14.56
C GLY A 600 5.33 -13.05 -13.94
N THR A 601 5.82 -13.79 -12.93
CA THR A 601 5.26 -15.11 -12.57
C THR A 601 5.12 -15.40 -11.09
N THR A 602 6.04 -14.92 -10.24
CA THR A 602 5.97 -15.22 -8.80
C THR A 602 4.77 -14.52 -8.15
N PRO A 603 3.95 -15.21 -7.34
CA PRO A 603 2.84 -14.59 -6.61
C PRO A 603 3.29 -13.46 -5.68
N LEU A 604 2.44 -12.45 -5.51
CA LEU A 604 2.64 -11.39 -4.53
C LEU A 604 1.83 -11.72 -3.27
N TYR A 605 2.47 -11.73 -2.11
CA TYR A 605 1.80 -11.88 -0.82
C TYR A 605 1.55 -10.46 -0.29
N LEU A 606 0.27 -10.15 -0.05
CA LEU A 606 -0.19 -8.79 0.22
C LEU A 606 -0.95 -8.76 1.54
N GLU A 607 -0.35 -8.15 2.56
CA GLU A 607 -0.94 -8.04 3.90
C GLU A 607 -1.98 -6.92 4.02
N PRO A 608 -3.05 -7.10 4.82
CA PRO A 608 -3.85 -6.00 5.33
C PRO A 608 -3.02 -5.13 6.29
N PRO A 609 -3.54 -4.00 6.80
CA PRO A 609 -2.87 -3.22 7.84
C PRO A 609 -2.53 -4.05 9.10
N ASN A 610 -1.48 -3.64 9.82
CA ASN A 610 -1.04 -4.16 11.14
C ASN A 610 -2.18 -4.74 12.02
N PRO A 611 -2.02 -5.89 12.71
CA PRO A 611 -3.09 -6.63 13.39
C PRO A 611 -4.02 -5.79 14.26
N ALA A 612 -3.52 -4.82 15.02
CA ALA A 612 -4.38 -3.97 15.85
C ALA A 612 -5.47 -3.25 15.02
N VAL A 613 -5.17 -2.92 13.75
CA VAL A 613 -6.07 -2.27 12.80
C VAL A 613 -7.13 -3.23 12.22
N THR A 614 -6.90 -4.54 12.23
CA THR A 614 -7.90 -5.56 11.81
C THR A 614 -8.65 -6.15 13.02
N GLU A 615 -7.95 -6.40 14.13
CA GLU A 615 -8.48 -6.90 15.39
C GLU A 615 -9.46 -5.93 16.06
N VAL A 616 -9.12 -4.63 16.19
CA VAL A 616 -9.95 -3.68 16.95
C VAL A 616 -11.32 -3.46 16.30
N PRO A 617 -11.45 -3.22 14.99
CA PRO A 617 -12.75 -3.20 14.32
C PRO A 617 -13.49 -4.54 14.47
N THR A 618 -12.79 -5.67 14.33
CA THR A 618 -13.34 -7.03 14.51
C THR A 618 -13.89 -7.27 15.92
N LEU A 619 -13.20 -6.81 16.96
CA LEU A 619 -13.65 -6.83 18.36
C LEU A 619 -14.92 -5.99 18.54
N LEU A 620 -14.93 -4.78 17.98
CA LEU A 620 -16.06 -3.82 18.03
C LEU A 620 -17.25 -4.23 17.15
N GLY A 621 -17.08 -5.14 16.19
CA GLY A 621 -18.11 -5.54 15.22
C GLY A 621 -18.28 -4.55 14.06
N ILE A 622 -17.21 -3.84 13.71
CA ILE A 622 -17.11 -2.91 12.59
C ILE A 622 -16.48 -3.66 11.40
N PRO A 623 -16.92 -3.44 10.15
CA PRO A 623 -16.27 -4.03 8.98
C PRO A 623 -14.79 -3.62 8.87
N VAL A 624 -13.91 -4.60 8.68
CA VAL A 624 -12.50 -4.38 8.35
C VAL A 624 -12.37 -4.17 6.84
N ALA A 625 -11.54 -3.23 6.43
CA ALA A 625 -11.01 -3.17 5.07
C ALA A 625 -9.65 -3.89 5.08
N LEU A 626 -9.51 -4.97 4.32
CA LEU A 626 -8.25 -5.71 4.21
C LEU A 626 -7.35 -5.06 3.15
N LEU A 627 -7.74 -5.18 1.88
CA LEU A 627 -7.06 -4.61 0.73
C LEU A 627 -8.02 -3.78 -0.14
N GLY A 628 -7.49 -2.84 -0.90
CA GLY A 628 -8.21 -2.06 -1.91
C GLY A 628 -8.23 -2.73 -3.28
N ARG A 629 -8.18 -1.92 -4.35
CA ARG A 629 -8.04 -2.43 -5.73
C ARG A 629 -6.58 -2.77 -6.05
N VAL A 630 -6.20 -4.01 -5.82
CA VAL A 630 -4.97 -4.61 -6.36
C VAL A 630 -5.06 -4.63 -7.91
N ALA A 631 -3.95 -4.37 -8.59
CA ALA A 631 -3.86 -4.34 -10.05
C ALA A 631 -3.42 -5.69 -10.66
N ASP A 632 -2.60 -6.46 -9.94
CA ASP A 632 -2.15 -7.79 -10.34
C ASP A 632 -3.24 -8.86 -10.07
N PRO A 633 -3.40 -9.88 -10.94
CA PRO A 633 -4.28 -11.01 -10.67
C PRO A 633 -3.58 -12.18 -9.95
N ASN A 634 -2.25 -12.14 -9.82
CA ASN A 634 -1.41 -13.22 -9.27
C ASN A 634 -0.87 -12.80 -7.90
N TYR A 635 -1.80 -12.66 -6.94
CA TYR A 635 -1.51 -12.37 -5.55
C TYR A 635 -2.26 -13.33 -4.61
N VAL A 636 -1.73 -13.46 -3.40
CA VAL A 636 -2.28 -14.17 -2.24
C VAL A 636 -2.63 -13.14 -1.18
N LEU A 637 -3.78 -13.28 -0.52
CA LEU A 637 -4.04 -12.54 0.72
C LEU A 637 -3.20 -13.18 1.85
N ALA A 638 -2.11 -12.52 2.19
CA ALA A 638 -1.41 -12.76 3.46
C ALA A 638 -2.22 -12.10 4.59
N PHE A 639 -2.36 -12.74 5.75
CA PHE A 639 -2.99 -12.10 6.92
C PHE A 639 -2.49 -12.68 8.25
N HIS A 640 -2.23 -11.79 9.20
CA HIS A 640 -1.85 -12.15 10.56
C HIS A 640 -3.09 -12.43 11.41
N ASN A 641 -2.96 -13.37 12.35
CA ASN A 641 -4.11 -13.89 13.09
C ASN A 641 -3.84 -14.13 14.58
N TYR A 642 -3.23 -13.13 15.21
CA TYR A 642 -2.98 -13.11 16.65
C TYR A 642 -4.26 -12.91 17.48
N CYS A 643 -4.26 -13.50 18.68
CA CYS A 643 -5.22 -13.21 19.74
C CYS A 643 -4.76 -12.14 20.74
N GLY A 644 -3.52 -11.66 20.60
CA GLY A 644 -2.84 -10.80 21.58
C GLY A 644 -2.81 -11.41 23.00
N PRO A 645 -2.68 -10.59 24.06
CA PRO A 645 -2.77 -11.08 25.44
C PRO A 645 -4.20 -11.50 25.85
N ILE A 646 -5.17 -11.54 24.93
CA ILE A 646 -6.61 -11.62 25.22
C ILE A 646 -7.13 -13.06 25.10
N GLY A 647 -6.52 -13.95 25.89
CA GLY A 647 -6.81 -15.38 25.90
C GLY A 647 -8.27 -15.79 26.15
N GLY A 648 -8.54 -17.09 25.95
CA GLY A 648 -9.86 -17.67 26.18
C GLY A 648 -10.89 -17.30 25.10
N ALA A 649 -12.11 -16.92 25.51
CA ALA A 649 -13.24 -16.80 24.60
C ALA A 649 -13.19 -15.58 23.65
N LEU A 650 -12.39 -14.55 23.97
CA LEU A 650 -12.29 -13.35 23.16
C LEU A 650 -11.27 -13.51 22.03
N CYS A 651 -10.11 -14.12 22.31
CA CYS A 651 -9.26 -14.78 21.32
C CYS A 651 -10.07 -15.64 20.34
N THR A 652 -10.87 -16.58 20.84
CA THR A 652 -11.75 -17.41 20.00
C THR A 652 -12.67 -16.58 19.09
N LYS A 653 -13.10 -15.38 19.50
CA LYS A 653 -13.90 -14.49 18.65
C LYS A 653 -13.03 -13.83 17.57
N ILE A 654 -11.84 -13.33 17.91
CA ILE A 654 -10.91 -12.69 16.96
C ILE A 654 -10.55 -13.68 15.85
N ALA A 655 -9.87 -14.78 16.19
CA ALA A 655 -9.27 -15.68 15.20
C ALA A 655 -10.30 -16.30 14.25
N ASN A 656 -11.47 -16.69 14.77
CA ASN A 656 -12.57 -17.18 13.95
C ASN A 656 -13.18 -16.11 13.04
N THR A 657 -13.10 -14.82 13.39
CA THR A 657 -13.66 -13.73 12.58
C THR A 657 -12.67 -13.26 11.52
N LEU A 658 -11.37 -13.17 11.82
CA LEU A 658 -10.34 -12.84 10.84
C LEU A 658 -10.24 -13.91 9.75
N ALA A 659 -10.15 -15.20 10.12
CA ALA A 659 -10.18 -16.30 9.15
C ALA A 659 -11.46 -16.31 8.28
N VAL A 660 -12.63 -15.95 8.84
CA VAL A 660 -13.87 -15.76 8.06
C VAL A 660 -13.77 -14.55 7.12
N GLN A 661 -13.14 -13.45 7.50
CA GLN A 661 -12.94 -12.29 6.62
C GLN A 661 -11.99 -12.64 5.47
N ALA A 662 -10.87 -13.31 5.75
CA ALA A 662 -9.91 -13.77 4.75
C ALA A 662 -10.56 -14.76 3.75
N GLU A 663 -11.35 -15.73 4.22
CA GLU A 663 -12.11 -16.68 3.38
C GLU A 663 -13.12 -15.97 2.47
N ASN A 664 -13.85 -14.98 3.00
CA ASN A 664 -14.79 -14.19 2.19
C ASN A 664 -14.06 -13.31 1.16
N TYR A 665 -12.89 -12.77 1.50
CA TYR A 665 -12.05 -12.01 0.56
C TYR A 665 -11.51 -12.91 -0.56
N SER A 666 -10.88 -14.03 -0.20
CA SER A 666 -10.40 -15.09 -1.10
C SER A 666 -11.47 -15.48 -2.14
N LYS A 667 -12.69 -15.77 -1.67
CA LYS A 667 -13.83 -16.11 -2.53
C LYS A 667 -14.40 -14.96 -3.35
N HIS A 668 -14.31 -13.72 -2.87
CA HIS A 668 -14.82 -12.55 -3.61
C HIS A 668 -13.85 -12.10 -4.71
N HIS A 669 -12.55 -12.19 -4.45
CA HIS A 669 -11.48 -11.78 -5.36
C HIS A 669 -10.94 -12.94 -6.23
N ASN A 670 -11.31 -14.19 -5.91
CA ASN A 670 -10.87 -15.41 -6.59
C ASN A 670 -9.34 -15.58 -6.56
N VAL A 671 -8.77 -15.45 -5.36
CA VAL A 671 -7.34 -15.58 -5.04
C VAL A 671 -7.15 -16.44 -3.79
N PRO A 672 -5.98 -17.07 -3.57
CA PRO A 672 -5.70 -17.80 -2.34
C PRO A 672 -5.58 -16.87 -1.12
N ALA A 673 -5.65 -17.47 0.07
CA ALA A 673 -5.30 -16.80 1.33
C ALA A 673 -4.37 -17.69 2.17
N MET A 674 -3.41 -17.07 2.84
CA MET A 674 -2.45 -17.72 3.75
C MET A 674 -2.38 -16.93 5.06
N MET A 675 -2.41 -17.64 6.17
CA MET A 675 -2.22 -17.08 7.52
C MET A 675 -0.71 -17.07 7.81
N ASN A 676 -0.02 -16.05 7.30
CA ASN A 676 1.45 -15.97 7.27
C ASN A 676 2.09 -15.70 8.64
N GLU A 677 1.32 -15.20 9.62
CA GLU A 677 1.68 -15.23 11.03
C GLU A 677 0.50 -15.51 11.97
N PHE A 678 0.79 -16.22 13.06
CA PHE A 678 -0.05 -16.44 14.25
C PHE A 678 0.84 -17.02 15.37
N GLY A 679 0.31 -17.24 16.57
CA GLY A 679 1.07 -17.89 17.66
C GLY A 679 1.73 -16.89 18.59
N ALA A 680 3.05 -16.74 18.52
CA ALA A 680 3.87 -16.01 19.49
C ALA A 680 3.60 -16.42 20.96
N THR A 681 3.34 -17.71 21.19
CA THR A 681 2.86 -18.20 22.48
C THR A 681 3.18 -19.65 22.76
N SER A 682 3.45 -19.96 24.03
CA SER A 682 3.51 -21.33 24.57
C SER A 682 2.19 -21.77 25.24
N ASP A 683 1.10 -20.98 25.17
CA ASP A 683 -0.24 -21.47 25.51
C ASP A 683 -0.79 -22.33 24.37
N ILE A 684 -0.53 -23.64 24.47
CA ILE A 684 -1.05 -24.68 23.57
C ILE A 684 -2.55 -24.56 23.34
N ALA A 685 -3.32 -24.17 24.37
CA ALA A 685 -4.75 -24.02 24.24
C ALA A 685 -5.15 -22.81 23.40
N THR A 686 -4.27 -21.83 23.16
CA THR A 686 -4.47 -20.65 22.28
C THR A 686 -3.88 -20.89 20.90
N LEU A 687 -2.64 -21.38 20.80
CA LEU A 687 -2.00 -21.79 19.55
C LEU A 687 -2.89 -22.75 18.73
N THR A 688 -3.47 -23.77 19.40
CA THR A 688 -4.42 -24.72 18.81
C THR A 688 -5.69 -24.05 18.24
N LYS A 689 -6.12 -22.87 18.74
CA LYS A 689 -7.32 -22.16 18.23
C LYS A 689 -7.01 -21.35 16.98
N GLU A 690 -5.84 -20.71 16.97
CA GLU A 690 -5.37 -19.85 15.88
C GLU A 690 -5.08 -20.71 14.65
N MET A 691 -4.23 -21.74 14.79
CA MET A 691 -3.96 -22.76 13.77
C MET A 691 -5.26 -23.34 13.17
N ARG A 692 -6.16 -23.86 14.03
CA ARG A 692 -7.45 -24.46 13.60
C ARG A 692 -8.49 -23.47 13.07
N SER A 693 -8.17 -22.17 13.03
CA SER A 693 -9.01 -21.19 12.33
C SER A 693 -8.65 -21.11 10.84
N GLY A 694 -7.38 -21.30 10.47
CA GLY A 694 -6.91 -21.48 9.09
C GLY A 694 -7.28 -22.86 8.50
N ASP A 695 -7.00 -23.94 9.24
CA ASP A 695 -7.33 -25.34 8.86
C ASP A 695 -8.77 -25.49 8.33
N ARG A 696 -9.73 -24.78 8.96
CA ARG A 696 -11.16 -24.87 8.64
C ARG A 696 -11.48 -24.52 7.19
N TYR A 697 -10.67 -23.67 6.58
CA TYR A 697 -10.83 -23.19 5.22
C TYR A 697 -9.74 -23.72 4.29
N PHE A 698 -8.92 -24.68 4.76
CA PHE A 698 -7.76 -25.22 4.04
C PHE A 698 -6.74 -24.14 3.68
N MET A 699 -6.65 -23.09 4.49
CA MET A 699 -5.65 -22.04 4.35
C MET A 699 -4.27 -22.59 4.74
N SER A 700 -3.27 -22.28 3.93
CA SER A 700 -1.87 -22.46 4.30
C SER A 700 -1.50 -21.51 5.44
N TRP A 701 -0.46 -21.83 6.22
CA TRP A 701 -0.02 -21.00 7.34
C TRP A 701 1.46 -21.11 7.66
N ALA A 702 2.01 -20.07 8.27
CA ALA A 702 3.32 -20.07 8.91
C ALA A 702 3.17 -19.51 10.34
N GLU A 703 3.75 -20.19 11.32
CA GLU A 703 3.68 -19.79 12.74
C GLU A 703 4.81 -18.84 13.11
N TRP A 704 4.58 -17.96 14.08
CA TRP A 704 5.59 -17.09 14.69
C TRP A 704 6.06 -17.70 16.03
N ALA A 705 7.29 -18.21 16.14
CA ALA A 705 8.34 -18.29 15.11
C ALA A 705 9.26 -19.50 15.30
N TYR A 706 10.14 -19.75 14.32
CA TYR A 706 11.17 -20.77 14.47
C TYR A 706 12.05 -20.52 15.70
N THR A 707 12.47 -19.27 15.91
CA THR A 707 13.25 -18.86 17.08
C THR A 707 12.97 -17.42 17.48
N GLY A 708 13.14 -17.11 18.78
CA GLY A 708 13.24 -15.74 19.28
C GLY A 708 14.68 -15.20 19.31
N ALA A 709 15.65 -15.95 18.76
CA ALA A 709 17.07 -15.64 18.85
C ALA A 709 17.45 -14.36 18.08
N GLY A 710 17.42 -13.22 18.79
CA GLY A 710 17.73 -11.90 18.24
C GLY A 710 16.51 -11.01 17.99
N ASP A 711 15.30 -11.47 18.30
CA ASP A 711 14.13 -10.60 18.27
C ASP A 711 14.20 -9.57 19.43
N ILE A 712 14.02 -8.28 19.13
CA ILE A 712 13.95 -7.18 20.11
C ILE A 712 12.56 -6.51 20.16
N THR A 713 11.61 -7.00 19.36
CA THR A 713 10.24 -6.51 19.22
C THR A 713 9.18 -7.56 19.56
N GLY A 714 9.49 -8.86 19.57
CA GLY A 714 8.62 -9.97 19.94
C GLY A 714 8.55 -10.30 21.45
N SER A 715 8.36 -11.59 21.74
CA SER A 715 8.36 -12.22 23.07
C SER A 715 9.32 -13.43 23.12
N PRO A 716 10.64 -13.20 23.03
CA PRO A 716 11.63 -14.22 22.62
C PRO A 716 11.76 -15.41 23.56
N ASP A 717 11.42 -15.25 24.84
CA ASP A 717 11.43 -16.34 25.84
C ASP A 717 10.31 -17.40 25.62
N VAL A 718 9.29 -17.12 24.79
CA VAL A 718 8.06 -17.96 24.70
C VAL A 718 7.49 -18.16 23.29
N GLU A 719 8.00 -17.46 22.28
CA GLU A 719 7.53 -17.54 20.88
C GLU A 719 8.30 -18.54 19.99
N GLY A 720 9.55 -18.86 20.36
CA GLY A 720 10.39 -19.77 19.57
C GLY A 720 9.96 -21.24 19.67
N LEU A 721 9.91 -21.91 18.51
CA LEU A 721 9.89 -23.38 18.40
C LEU A 721 11.23 -24.01 18.83
N VAL A 722 12.34 -23.33 18.55
CA VAL A 722 13.72 -23.69 18.91
C VAL A 722 14.39 -22.51 19.63
N TYR A 723 14.90 -22.75 20.83
CA TYR A 723 15.33 -21.68 21.74
C TYR A 723 16.72 -21.11 21.43
N ASP A 724 17.61 -21.90 20.82
CA ASP A 724 18.96 -21.47 20.44
C ASP A 724 19.42 -22.27 19.19
N PRO A 725 19.37 -21.68 17.98
CA PRO A 725 19.82 -22.31 16.74
C PRO A 725 21.31 -22.68 16.73
N THR A 726 22.14 -22.12 17.63
CA THR A 726 23.56 -22.53 17.73
C THR A 726 23.75 -23.91 18.37
N LYS A 727 22.65 -24.59 18.76
CA LYS A 727 22.63 -25.97 19.23
C LYS A 727 21.64 -26.79 18.38
N PRO A 728 21.88 -28.10 18.18
CA PRO A 728 20.95 -28.96 17.46
C PRO A 728 19.51 -28.88 18.00
N PRO A 729 18.49 -28.87 17.14
CA PRO A 729 17.08 -28.75 17.53
C PRO A 729 16.53 -30.06 18.12
N VAL A 730 17.00 -30.42 19.31
CA VAL A 730 16.60 -31.65 20.03
C VAL A 730 16.44 -31.42 21.54
N GLY A 731 15.53 -32.19 22.15
CA GLY A 731 15.33 -32.22 23.61
C GLY A 731 14.97 -30.85 24.18
N ASP A 732 15.65 -30.45 25.25
CA ASP A 732 15.40 -29.19 25.97
C ASP A 732 15.64 -27.92 25.12
N ASN A 733 16.20 -28.03 23.91
CA ASN A 733 16.34 -26.91 22.98
C ASN A 733 15.05 -26.61 22.17
N VAL A 734 14.04 -27.49 22.26
CA VAL A 734 12.83 -27.44 21.44
C VAL A 734 11.58 -27.27 22.31
N ASN A 735 10.72 -26.33 21.92
CA ASN A 735 9.39 -26.16 22.48
C ASN A 735 8.48 -27.34 22.09
N THR A 736 8.64 -28.45 22.79
CA THR A 736 7.97 -29.73 22.49
C THR A 736 6.43 -29.60 22.51
N GLY A 737 5.89 -28.65 23.30
CA GLY A 737 4.45 -28.37 23.31
C GLY A 737 3.95 -27.74 22.01
N ASN A 738 4.64 -26.70 21.52
CA ASN A 738 4.33 -26.09 20.23
C ASN A 738 4.58 -27.09 19.10
N LEU A 739 5.67 -27.86 19.14
CA LEU A 739 5.98 -28.89 18.13
C LEU A 739 4.84 -29.91 17.97
N LEU A 740 4.37 -30.52 19.07
CA LEU A 740 3.23 -31.46 19.06
C LEU A 740 1.88 -30.81 18.70
N THR A 741 1.83 -29.48 18.61
CA THR A 741 0.65 -28.77 18.10
C THR A 741 0.76 -28.58 16.59
N LEU A 742 1.91 -28.08 16.14
CA LEU A 742 2.16 -27.62 14.77
C LEU A 742 2.51 -28.77 13.80
N ALA A 743 3.19 -29.81 14.28
CA ALA A 743 3.43 -31.06 13.54
C ALA A 743 2.19 -31.97 13.42
N SER A 744 0.98 -31.41 13.64
CA SER A 744 -0.30 -32.10 13.39
C SER A 744 -0.35 -32.66 11.96
N PRO A 745 -0.77 -33.91 11.74
CA PRO A 745 -0.83 -34.49 10.39
C PRO A 745 -1.76 -33.72 9.46
N TYR A 746 -1.36 -33.52 8.21
CA TYR A 746 -2.11 -32.74 7.22
C TYR A 746 -1.80 -33.17 5.77
N PRO A 747 -2.71 -32.97 4.80
CA PRO A 747 -2.46 -33.26 3.40
C PRO A 747 -1.64 -32.15 2.74
N GLN A 748 -0.46 -32.50 2.19
CA GLN A 748 0.43 -31.54 1.52
C GLN A 748 0.11 -31.38 0.03
N LEU A 749 -0.15 -32.49 -0.68
CA LEU A 749 -0.42 -32.53 -2.12
C LEU A 749 -1.66 -33.39 -2.38
N VAL A 750 -2.73 -32.82 -2.93
CA VAL A 750 -4.02 -33.53 -3.08
C VAL A 750 -4.39 -33.69 -4.56
N SER A 751 -4.46 -34.93 -5.03
CA SER A 751 -5.07 -35.28 -6.33
C SER A 751 -6.61 -35.20 -6.25
N GLY A 752 -7.12 -34.00 -5.97
CA GLY A 752 -8.53 -33.72 -5.82
C GLY A 752 -8.78 -32.38 -5.13
N THR A 753 -10.01 -32.20 -4.65
CA THR A 753 -10.44 -31.05 -3.86
C THR A 753 -10.71 -31.49 -2.42
N PRO A 754 -10.01 -30.96 -1.40
CA PRO A 754 -10.31 -31.17 0.01
C PRO A 754 -11.79 -30.92 0.36
N LYS A 755 -12.30 -31.65 1.35
CA LYS A 755 -13.68 -31.51 1.88
C LYS A 755 -13.73 -31.38 3.40
N SER A 756 -12.85 -32.09 4.11
CA SER A 756 -12.72 -31.99 5.57
C SER A 756 -11.43 -32.68 6.04
N TRP A 757 -10.76 -32.12 7.06
CA TRP A 757 -9.90 -32.91 7.93
C TRP A 757 -10.21 -32.66 9.41
N SER A 758 -9.69 -33.53 10.27
CA SER A 758 -9.47 -33.23 11.68
C SER A 758 -8.36 -34.12 12.24
N PHE A 759 -7.54 -33.54 13.12
CA PHE A 759 -6.66 -34.28 14.03
C PHE A 759 -7.20 -34.13 15.45
N THR A 760 -7.52 -35.23 16.12
CA THR A 760 -8.11 -35.23 17.47
C THR A 760 -7.83 -36.55 18.16
N ASN A 761 -7.36 -36.50 19.42
CA ASN A 761 -7.03 -37.67 20.24
C ASN A 761 -6.09 -38.67 19.54
N GLY A 762 -5.02 -38.16 18.89
CA GLY A 762 -4.07 -38.98 18.12
C GLY A 762 -4.62 -39.60 16.83
N THR A 763 -5.88 -39.34 16.47
CA THR A 763 -6.49 -39.84 15.22
C THR A 763 -6.59 -38.70 14.21
N PHE A 764 -5.99 -38.87 13.05
CA PHE A 764 -6.15 -38.00 11.89
C PHE A 764 -7.21 -38.57 10.95
N THR A 765 -8.05 -37.69 10.42
CA THR A 765 -9.06 -38.03 9.42
C THR A 765 -9.03 -37.01 8.29
N PHE A 766 -9.12 -37.45 7.04
CA PHE A 766 -9.13 -36.58 5.86
C PHE A 766 -10.06 -37.14 4.78
N GLY A 767 -10.88 -36.27 4.19
CA GLY A 767 -11.78 -36.58 3.10
C GLY A 767 -11.63 -35.57 1.96
N TYR A 768 -11.49 -36.07 0.73
CA TYR A 768 -11.42 -35.27 -0.49
C TYR A 768 -12.22 -35.90 -1.64
N SER A 769 -12.64 -35.08 -2.61
CA SER A 769 -13.22 -35.56 -3.87
C SER A 769 -12.15 -35.62 -4.95
N THR A 770 -12.17 -36.64 -5.81
CA THR A 770 -11.21 -36.76 -6.95
C THR A 770 -11.42 -35.71 -8.04
N ALA A 771 -12.47 -34.87 -7.94
CA ALA A 771 -12.63 -33.66 -8.74
C ALA A 771 -11.50 -32.65 -8.50
N LYS A 772 -10.95 -32.09 -9.58
CA LYS A 772 -9.93 -31.04 -9.54
C LYS A 772 -10.49 -29.72 -9.02
N VAL A 773 -9.63 -28.90 -8.39
CA VAL A 773 -10.01 -27.58 -7.85
C VAL A 773 -10.38 -26.55 -8.93
N ASP A 774 -9.89 -26.74 -10.15
CA ASP A 774 -10.18 -25.91 -11.33
C ASP A 774 -11.55 -26.20 -11.98
N GLY A 775 -12.23 -27.27 -11.56
CA GLY A 775 -13.46 -27.75 -12.18
C GLY A 775 -13.32 -28.39 -13.57
N SER A 776 -12.09 -28.60 -14.09
CA SER A 776 -11.87 -29.14 -15.45
C SER A 776 -12.17 -30.63 -15.58
N GLY A 777 -12.36 -31.34 -14.47
CA GLY A 777 -12.74 -32.75 -14.42
C GLY A 777 -12.34 -33.41 -13.12
N THR A 778 -12.05 -34.71 -13.18
CA THR A 778 -11.40 -35.46 -12.10
C THR A 778 -9.94 -35.73 -12.41
N PHE A 779 -9.17 -36.08 -11.39
CA PHE A 779 -7.93 -36.83 -11.57
C PHE A 779 -8.22 -38.24 -12.12
N ALA A 780 -7.17 -38.89 -12.62
CA ALA A 780 -7.22 -40.27 -13.08
C ALA A 780 -7.30 -41.26 -11.90
N GLU A 781 -7.53 -42.54 -12.22
CA GLU A 781 -7.24 -43.65 -11.30
C GLU A 781 -5.73 -43.73 -11.02
N GLY A 782 -5.36 -44.20 -9.83
CA GLY A 782 -3.96 -44.26 -9.39
C GLY A 782 -3.32 -42.89 -9.12
N ALA A 783 -4.08 -41.79 -9.15
CA ALA A 783 -3.56 -40.46 -8.88
C ALA A 783 -3.20 -40.32 -7.39
N LEU A 784 -2.02 -39.77 -7.12
CA LEU A 784 -1.40 -39.80 -5.79
C LEU A 784 -1.74 -38.56 -4.96
N THR A 785 -1.99 -38.78 -3.67
CA THR A 785 -2.16 -37.74 -2.65
C THR A 785 -1.14 -37.99 -1.54
N THR A 786 -0.40 -36.95 -1.15
CA THR A 786 0.64 -36.99 -0.11
C THR A 786 0.15 -36.30 1.15
N ILE A 787 0.30 -37.00 2.28
CA ILE A 787 -0.12 -36.56 3.62
C ILE A 787 1.10 -36.60 4.52
N SER A 788 1.39 -35.48 5.18
CA SER A 788 2.36 -35.40 6.26
C SER A 788 1.82 -36.15 7.48
N VAL A 789 2.59 -37.11 7.98
CA VAL A 789 2.29 -37.92 9.18
C VAL A 789 3.58 -38.00 10.03
N PRO A 790 3.95 -36.92 10.74
CA PRO A 790 5.25 -36.83 11.40
C PRO A 790 5.47 -37.88 12.49
N ALA A 791 6.71 -38.35 12.62
CA ALA A 791 7.08 -39.39 13.59
C ALA A 791 6.90 -38.95 15.05
N VAL A 792 6.91 -37.64 15.32
CA VAL A 792 6.71 -37.06 16.66
C VAL A 792 5.29 -37.31 17.20
N GLU A 793 4.28 -37.35 16.32
CA GLU A 793 2.88 -37.67 16.66
C GLU A 793 2.62 -39.19 16.76
N PHE A 794 3.43 -39.99 16.05
CA PHE A 794 3.31 -41.45 16.00
C PHE A 794 4.62 -42.16 16.35
N PRO A 795 5.19 -41.97 17.56
CA PRO A 795 6.52 -42.49 17.92
C PRO A 795 6.58 -44.01 18.03
N ASN A 796 5.43 -44.69 18.10
CA ASN A 796 5.31 -46.16 18.06
C ASN A 796 4.81 -46.67 16.69
N GLY A 797 4.75 -45.81 15.68
CA GLY A 797 4.13 -46.07 14.39
C GLY A 797 2.62 -45.81 14.36
N TYR A 798 2.05 -45.93 13.17
CA TYR A 798 0.64 -45.69 12.86
C TYR A 798 0.03 -46.81 12.01
N GLN A 799 -1.29 -46.88 12.00
CA GLN A 799 -2.07 -47.70 11.07
C GLN A 799 -3.00 -46.83 10.23
N VAL A 800 -3.25 -47.23 8.97
CA VAL A 800 -4.06 -46.46 8.02
C VAL A 800 -5.25 -47.28 7.55
N THR A 801 -6.43 -46.67 7.52
CA THR A 801 -7.60 -47.16 6.77
C THR A 801 -7.92 -46.16 5.66
N VAL A 802 -8.03 -46.65 4.43
CA VAL A 802 -8.45 -45.84 3.27
C VAL A 802 -9.74 -46.41 2.69
N THR A 803 -10.58 -45.56 2.10
CA THR A 803 -11.78 -45.94 1.35
C THR A 803 -11.86 -45.10 0.07
N GLY A 804 -11.95 -45.75 -1.09
CA GLY A 804 -11.84 -45.10 -2.41
C GLY A 804 -10.39 -44.89 -2.87
N GLY A 805 -9.43 -45.52 -2.19
CA GLY A 805 -8.01 -45.50 -2.50
C GLY A 805 -7.26 -46.51 -1.65
N HIS A 806 -5.95 -46.61 -1.87
CA HIS A 806 -5.07 -47.50 -1.13
C HIS A 806 -3.70 -46.83 -0.86
N VAL A 807 -3.00 -47.28 0.18
CA VAL A 807 -1.67 -46.79 0.53
C VAL A 807 -0.64 -47.36 -0.44
N VAL A 808 0.32 -46.52 -0.88
CA VAL A 808 1.45 -46.91 -1.74
C VAL A 808 2.81 -46.49 -1.19
N SER A 809 2.86 -45.69 -0.12
CA SER A 809 4.07 -45.48 0.68
C SER A 809 4.42 -46.72 1.53
N ALA A 810 5.64 -46.76 2.07
CA ALA A 810 6.03 -47.77 3.06
C ALA A 810 5.27 -47.57 4.40
N ASP A 811 5.20 -48.64 5.20
CA ASP A 811 4.66 -48.60 6.56
C ASP A 811 5.40 -47.56 7.41
N ASN A 812 4.66 -46.72 8.13
CA ASN A 812 5.19 -45.66 9.00
C ASN A 812 6.02 -44.57 8.30
N ALA A 813 5.89 -44.39 6.97
CA ALA A 813 6.54 -43.28 6.27
C ALA A 813 6.01 -41.92 6.75
N ALA A 814 6.91 -40.94 6.97
CA ALA A 814 6.54 -39.58 7.37
C ALA A 814 5.71 -38.84 6.30
N GLN A 815 5.87 -39.23 5.03
CA GLN A 815 4.95 -38.89 3.94
C GLN A 815 4.11 -40.13 3.59
N LEU A 816 2.87 -40.15 4.06
CA LEU A 816 1.87 -41.14 3.69
C LEU A 816 1.34 -40.84 2.29
N VAL A 817 1.54 -41.76 1.35
CA VAL A 817 1.09 -41.61 -0.05
C VAL A 817 -0.08 -42.54 -0.33
N VAL A 818 -1.18 -41.98 -0.80
CA VAL A 818 -2.44 -42.67 -1.11
C VAL A 818 -2.77 -42.52 -2.59
N ALA A 819 -3.01 -43.63 -3.29
CA ALA A 819 -3.47 -43.66 -4.67
C ALA A 819 -5.01 -43.79 -4.73
N SER A 820 -5.66 -43.12 -5.70
CA SER A 820 -7.10 -43.26 -5.96
C SER A 820 -7.47 -44.61 -6.58
N ASP A 821 -8.58 -45.21 -6.14
CA ASP A 821 -9.09 -46.44 -6.76
C ASP A 821 -9.86 -46.15 -8.08
N SER A 822 -9.89 -47.14 -8.97
CA SER A 822 -10.68 -47.12 -10.22
C SER A 822 -12.14 -46.71 -9.95
N GLY A 823 -12.54 -45.55 -10.48
CA GLY A 823 -13.91 -45.03 -10.38
C GLY A 823 -14.27 -44.34 -9.05
N ALA A 824 -13.30 -44.12 -8.16
CA ALA A 824 -13.54 -43.39 -6.91
C ALA A 824 -13.87 -41.91 -7.17
N THR A 825 -15.02 -41.45 -6.67
CA THR A 825 -15.42 -40.02 -6.68
C THR A 825 -14.93 -39.26 -5.45
N THR A 826 -14.66 -39.99 -4.37
CA THR A 826 -14.19 -39.49 -3.08
C THR A 826 -13.23 -40.49 -2.45
N VAL A 827 -12.21 -39.98 -1.77
CA VAL A 827 -11.28 -40.77 -0.97
C VAL A 827 -11.37 -40.29 0.47
N ASN A 828 -11.41 -41.23 1.41
CA ASN A 828 -11.34 -40.96 2.85
C ASN A 828 -10.16 -41.74 3.44
N VAL A 829 -9.36 -41.05 4.25
CA VAL A 829 -8.18 -41.58 4.94
C VAL A 829 -8.38 -41.39 6.44
N VAL A 830 -8.08 -42.44 7.21
CA VAL A 830 -8.01 -42.42 8.68
C VAL A 830 -6.65 -42.94 9.08
N VAL A 831 -5.90 -42.17 9.86
CA VAL A 831 -4.63 -42.58 10.47
C VAL A 831 -4.83 -42.58 11.98
N SER A 832 -4.44 -43.67 12.65
CA SER A 832 -4.43 -43.76 14.11
C SER A 832 -3.11 -44.35 14.60
N PRO A 833 -2.79 -44.25 15.91
CA PRO A 833 -1.61 -44.91 16.45
C PRO A 833 -1.67 -46.43 16.24
N ALA A 834 -0.49 -47.06 16.20
CA ALA A 834 -0.38 -48.52 16.20
C ALA A 834 -0.95 -49.13 17.52
N PRO A 835 -1.46 -50.38 17.49
CA PRO A 835 -2.08 -51.05 18.66
C PRO A 835 -1.13 -51.42 19.81
#